data_AF-A0A2E6Q105-F1
#
_entry.id   AF-A0A2E6Q105-F1
#
_cell.length_a   1.000
_cell.length_b   1.000
_cell.length_c   1.000
_cell.angle_alpha   90.00
_cell.angle_beta   90.00
_cell.angle_gamma   90.00
#
_symmetry.space_group_name_H-M   'P 1'
#
loop_
_entity.id
_entity.type
_entity.pdbx_description
1 polymer ?
#
loop_
_entity_poly.entity_id
_entity_poly.type
_entity_poly.pdbx_seq_one_letter_code
_entity_poly.pdbx_strand_id
1 'polypeptide(L)'
;MNAFKYPAPVALAMSTLAHAGDPCAATVVTGGTYAFSTSGETDSGITPSDSFCTGTYLSWGGPDTWFQIDATQDGILTASTCDIGGYDTSLAAWSGSCDDLTQIGCNGDAAGCSGFTSEMSVAVEAGNSYFIQIGGYLGDTGSGEISINIAADPCDRDPLVFNVVSAADFISQIGPGLADLCPGDIINWGPGVYNWGYTISLAANGVIHRGSVDANGNPTTIITGDNQRQCLTFFGVEVYENMIFEDGVSGGDGGAFILNPSFGKVTFQNCVFRNNTSGSLGGAVCNLGAQNGSEFIDCLFVGNSANDAGACIALNNGADGAIFTNCEFRNNTANNTGGAICTAGGSPTATGCIFQNNNAANGGGIYINGSDTATVGNSTLCGNSPNQYAGPGVFSDQGGNTISESCDANDCNGNGIPDADEIAGGADDCDGNGVLDECEAFGGDCDGNGVLDVCETLPDCDADGVSDCEAIAGGATDCDQDGVPDVCTGGSGIPDTIANAEAMDANSTVTGSTECANEEDTWDCAAPGGFFTGTGPDVFYSFNLPTAGTLNLVMCDSDFDTDLSIHDPTTGDILYCDDDSCGAPGYQSSLQVLGIDAGDYIIRIGGWNEAVGNYVLESTFVGIIDCNGNGTDDADDIANGSSSDVNGNGIPDDCESCVLPALSECAADGVVWPGPVGTATGTGIACPSGTDTYLNPYSTSDIAAGDLTMSCVEVGIGNGDTGSLRYTVSILAEDLSPLSETVEFCQESGAISTVQVAFAEPVVIPEGNFWVAVTRDEPAAGFASFATTDAPVVSETHIISATCGLTTPGSLDDIGFPGVDMGVAMTFVDSDEPCTGDLDGDGTVGFSDLQLILSAWNTSDGGDANGDGETNFSDLQVILSAWGGC
;
A
#
# COMPACT_ATOMS: atom_id res chain seq x y z
N MET A 1 -86.52 -1.60 -0.60
CA MET A 1 -85.20 -2.25 -0.48
C MET A 1 -84.35 -1.81 -1.65
N ASN A 2 -83.16 -1.30 -1.31
CA ASN A 2 -81.96 -0.98 -2.11
C ASN A 2 -82.13 -0.02 -3.30
N ALA A 3 -81.71 1.25 -3.26
CA ALA A 3 -80.40 1.87 -2.99
C ALA A 3 -79.38 1.72 -4.14
N PHE A 4 -79.26 2.79 -4.94
CA PHE A 4 -78.06 3.16 -5.68
C PHE A 4 -77.64 4.54 -5.15
N LYS A 5 -76.42 4.64 -4.58
CA LYS A 5 -75.81 5.89 -4.14
C LYS A 5 -74.73 6.30 -5.15
N TYR A 6 -74.84 7.53 -5.63
CA TYR A 6 -73.78 8.26 -6.33
C TYR A 6 -72.69 8.71 -5.34
N PRO A 7 -71.42 8.84 -5.75
CA PRO A 7 -70.37 9.39 -4.91
C PRO A 7 -70.53 10.91 -4.70
N ALA A 8 -70.13 11.36 -3.52
CA ALA A 8 -70.12 12.75 -3.06
C ALA A 8 -68.90 13.53 -3.63
N PRO A 9 -68.87 14.87 -3.56
CA PRO A 9 -68.07 15.71 -4.43
C PRO A 9 -66.60 15.78 -4.01
N VAL A 10 -65.74 16.00 -5.02
CA VAL A 10 -64.32 16.33 -4.88
C VAL A 10 -64.20 17.64 -4.10
N ALA A 11 -63.51 17.59 -2.95
CA ALA A 11 -63.02 18.79 -2.28
C ALA A 11 -61.80 19.29 -3.07
N LEU A 12 -61.92 20.48 -3.65
CA LEU A 12 -60.76 21.26 -4.09
C LEU A 12 -59.96 21.62 -2.84
N ALA A 13 -58.78 21.03 -2.66
CA ALA A 13 -57.79 21.58 -1.75
C ALA A 13 -57.37 22.94 -2.32
N MET A 14 -57.59 24.00 -1.54
CA MET A 14 -56.96 25.30 -1.83
C MET A 14 -55.46 25.11 -1.64
N SER A 15 -54.69 25.28 -2.72
CA SER A 15 -53.26 25.59 -2.62
C SER A 15 -53.14 26.86 -1.79
N THR A 16 -52.61 26.72 -0.57
CA THR A 16 -52.02 27.83 0.16
C THR A 16 -50.84 28.32 -0.66
N LEU A 17 -50.78 29.63 -0.97
CA LEU A 17 -49.55 30.20 -1.50
C LEU A 17 -48.45 29.94 -0.46
N ALA A 18 -47.38 29.27 -0.87
CA ALA A 18 -46.18 29.11 -0.07
C ALA A 18 -45.69 30.51 0.36
N HIS A 19 -45.53 30.71 1.66
CA HIS A 19 -44.98 31.95 2.22
C HIS A 19 -43.45 31.86 2.25
N ALA A 20 -42.77 33.00 2.25
CA ALA A 20 -41.32 33.02 2.49
C ALA A 20 -41.03 32.44 3.90
N GLY A 21 -40.09 31.50 3.99
CA GLY A 21 -39.82 30.70 5.20
C GLY A 21 -40.45 29.30 5.23
N ASP A 22 -41.09 28.84 4.15
CA ASP A 22 -41.65 27.47 4.02
C ASP A 22 -40.70 26.57 3.20
N PRO A 23 -40.51 25.28 3.54
CA PRO A 23 -39.72 24.34 2.72
C PRO A 23 -40.20 24.23 1.27
N CYS A 24 -41.51 24.36 1.00
CA CYS A 24 -42.02 24.34 -0.38
C CYS A 24 -41.77 25.64 -1.15
N ALA A 25 -41.25 26.67 -0.48
CA ALA A 25 -40.72 27.90 -1.06
C ALA A 25 -39.19 28.02 -0.85
N ALA A 26 -38.50 26.91 -0.55
CA ALA A 26 -37.06 26.91 -0.35
C ALA A 26 -36.32 27.49 -1.56
N THR A 27 -35.24 28.22 -1.28
CA THR A 27 -34.38 28.77 -2.32
C THR A 27 -33.57 27.62 -2.92
N VAL A 28 -33.82 27.31 -4.20
CA VAL A 28 -33.05 26.29 -4.92
C VAL A 28 -31.65 26.82 -5.21
N VAL A 29 -30.64 26.06 -4.78
CA VAL A 29 -29.23 26.40 -4.88
C VAL A 29 -28.43 25.29 -5.53
N THR A 30 -27.21 25.64 -5.94
CA THR A 30 -26.14 24.70 -6.32
C THR A 30 -25.08 24.74 -5.22
N GLY A 31 -23.96 24.04 -5.39
CA GLY A 31 -22.79 24.29 -4.53
C GLY A 31 -22.37 25.77 -4.61
N GLY A 32 -22.05 26.38 -3.46
CA GLY A 32 -21.63 27.78 -3.36
C GLY A 32 -21.98 28.46 -2.03
N THR A 33 -21.78 29.77 -1.99
CA THR A 33 -22.11 30.62 -0.83
C THR A 33 -23.32 31.50 -1.14
N TYR A 34 -24.30 31.52 -0.23
CA TYR A 34 -25.57 32.20 -0.40
C TYR A 34 -25.88 33.11 0.78
N ALA A 35 -26.30 34.34 0.50
CA ALA A 35 -26.81 35.23 1.55
C ALA A 35 -28.16 34.74 2.06
N PHE A 36 -28.38 34.85 3.37
CA PHE A 36 -29.65 34.49 3.99
C PHE A 36 -30.05 35.49 5.08
N SER A 37 -31.33 35.48 5.44
CA SER A 37 -31.85 36.23 6.58
C SER A 37 -33.03 35.49 7.19
N THR A 38 -33.01 35.28 8.50
CA THR A 38 -34.18 34.81 9.28
C THR A 38 -34.99 35.99 9.83
N SER A 39 -34.42 37.21 9.80
CA SER A 39 -35.11 38.44 10.18
C SER A 39 -36.23 38.78 9.19
N GLY A 40 -37.49 38.64 9.64
CA GLY A 40 -38.67 38.99 8.85
C GLY A 40 -39.30 37.83 8.06
N GLU A 41 -38.73 36.62 8.18
CA GLU A 41 -39.32 35.39 7.66
C GLU A 41 -40.50 34.91 8.54
N THR A 42 -41.27 33.96 8.02
CA THR A 42 -42.28 33.25 8.82
C THR A 42 -41.71 31.96 9.39
N ASP A 43 -42.16 31.57 10.58
CA ASP A 43 -41.84 30.27 11.18
C ASP A 43 -42.62 29.17 10.44
N SER A 44 -41.90 28.24 9.81
CA SER A 44 -42.46 27.09 9.08
C SER A 44 -43.29 26.16 9.98
N GLY A 45 -43.07 26.20 11.29
CA GLY A 45 -43.65 25.26 12.26
C GLY A 45 -42.98 23.89 12.26
N ILE A 46 -41.91 23.70 11.48
CA ILE A 46 -41.10 22.47 11.47
C ILE A 46 -39.95 22.64 12.44
N THR A 47 -39.96 21.86 13.52
CA THR A 47 -38.95 21.93 14.59
C THR A 47 -37.96 20.76 14.47
N PRO A 48 -36.66 21.02 14.22
CA PRO A 48 -35.62 20.01 14.28
C PRO A 48 -35.53 19.32 15.65
N SER A 49 -35.10 18.07 15.62
CA SER A 49 -34.77 17.27 16.81
C SER A 49 -33.26 17.26 17.08
N ASP A 50 -32.88 17.49 18.33
CA ASP A 50 -31.49 17.35 18.81
C ASP A 50 -30.95 15.89 18.77
N SER A 51 -31.79 14.90 18.48
CA SER A 51 -31.38 13.48 18.46
C SER A 51 -30.28 13.18 17.42
N PHE A 52 -30.17 13.99 16.37
CA PHE A 52 -29.16 13.84 15.32
C PHE A 52 -27.87 14.64 15.59
N CYS A 53 -27.84 15.47 16.63
CA CYS A 53 -26.71 16.34 16.94
C CYS A 53 -26.65 16.67 18.44
N THR A 54 -26.77 15.64 19.27
CA THR A 54 -26.84 15.79 20.73
C THR A 54 -25.57 16.48 21.26
N GLY A 55 -25.74 17.48 22.13
CA GLY A 55 -24.64 18.22 22.72
C GLY A 55 -24.14 19.41 21.89
N THR A 56 -24.74 19.68 20.72
CA THR A 56 -24.43 20.86 19.90
C THR A 56 -25.33 22.06 20.21
N TYR A 57 -26.15 22.03 21.26
CA TYR A 57 -27.02 23.14 21.67
C TYR A 57 -28.01 23.66 20.60
N LEU A 58 -28.45 22.81 19.64
CA LEU A 58 -29.32 23.19 18.51
C LEU A 58 -30.53 24.09 18.85
N SER A 59 -31.27 23.82 19.93
CA SER A 59 -32.41 24.59 20.47
C SER A 59 -33.13 25.54 19.49
N TRP A 60 -34.30 25.11 19.01
CA TRP A 60 -35.07 25.87 18.01
C TRP A 60 -36.22 26.70 18.59
N GLY A 61 -36.56 27.84 17.97
CA GLY A 61 -37.77 28.56 18.36
C GLY A 61 -38.03 29.91 17.69
N GLY A 62 -38.23 29.97 16.37
CA GLY A 62 -38.53 31.23 15.71
C GLY A 62 -38.63 31.11 14.19
N PRO A 63 -38.63 32.24 13.47
CA PRO A 63 -38.57 32.27 12.01
C PRO A 63 -37.36 31.51 11.47
N ASP A 64 -37.55 30.89 10.32
CA ASP A 64 -36.55 30.07 9.65
C ASP A 64 -36.47 30.37 8.16
N THR A 65 -35.35 29.99 7.57
CA THR A 65 -35.11 30.10 6.13
C THR A 65 -34.72 28.75 5.57
N TRP A 66 -35.03 28.51 4.30
CA TRP A 66 -34.89 27.20 3.68
C TRP A 66 -34.14 27.29 2.36
N PHE A 67 -33.18 26.39 2.19
CA PHE A 67 -32.51 26.13 0.93
C PHE A 67 -32.83 24.70 0.45
N GLN A 68 -32.94 24.52 -0.85
CA GLN A 68 -33.06 23.19 -1.49
C GLN A 68 -31.85 22.98 -2.40
N ILE A 69 -31.22 21.82 -2.31
CA ILE A 69 -30.16 21.39 -3.20
C ILE A 69 -30.48 20.00 -3.76
N ASP A 70 -30.31 19.84 -5.06
CA ASP A 70 -30.42 18.54 -5.72
C ASP A 70 -29.03 17.91 -5.78
N ALA A 71 -28.85 16.73 -5.20
CA ALA A 71 -27.58 16.03 -5.23
C ALA A 71 -27.36 15.44 -6.63
N THR A 72 -26.33 15.93 -7.32
CA THR A 72 -25.97 15.43 -8.67
C THR A 72 -25.05 14.21 -8.64
N GLN A 73 -24.56 13.87 -7.46
CA GLN A 73 -23.64 12.76 -7.18
C GLN A 73 -23.88 12.25 -5.75
N ASP A 74 -23.51 11.01 -5.50
CA ASP A 74 -23.38 10.49 -4.15
C ASP A 74 -22.25 11.27 -3.45
N GLY A 75 -22.41 11.57 -2.16
CA GLY A 75 -21.41 12.36 -1.47
C GLY A 75 -21.80 12.88 -0.09
N ILE A 76 -21.02 13.85 0.38
CA ILE A 76 -21.24 14.56 1.64
C ILE A 76 -21.70 15.99 1.35
N LEU A 77 -22.91 16.31 1.81
CA LEU A 77 -23.45 17.68 1.85
C LEU A 77 -22.95 18.38 3.10
N THR A 78 -22.09 19.38 2.94
CA THR A 78 -21.66 20.28 4.01
C THR A 78 -22.41 21.61 3.90
N ALA A 79 -23.01 22.04 5.01
CA ALA A 79 -23.69 23.32 5.16
C ALA A 79 -23.11 24.07 6.36
N SER A 80 -22.55 25.25 6.13
CA SER A 80 -21.81 26.01 7.14
C SER A 80 -22.23 27.47 7.19
N THR A 81 -22.54 27.94 8.39
CA THR A 81 -22.66 29.36 8.75
C THR A 81 -21.48 29.83 9.61
N CYS A 82 -20.50 28.94 9.82
CA CYS A 82 -19.34 29.15 10.68
C CYS A 82 -18.59 30.43 10.30
N ASP A 83 -18.46 31.35 11.26
CA ASP A 83 -17.78 32.65 11.11
C ASP A 83 -18.37 33.63 10.07
N ILE A 84 -19.43 33.23 9.36
CA ILE A 84 -20.10 34.00 8.32
C ILE A 84 -21.58 34.28 8.63
N GLY A 85 -22.10 33.70 9.71
CA GLY A 85 -23.38 34.00 10.34
C GLY A 85 -23.30 35.22 11.26
N GLY A 86 -24.35 36.04 11.25
CA GLY A 86 -24.41 37.26 12.07
C GLY A 86 -24.97 37.08 13.48
N TYR A 87 -25.32 35.86 13.89
CA TYR A 87 -26.01 35.53 15.15
C TYR A 87 -25.81 34.05 15.52
N ASP A 88 -26.33 33.64 16.68
CA ASP A 88 -26.28 32.26 17.20
C ASP A 88 -27.24 31.38 16.37
N THR A 89 -26.68 30.73 15.34
CA THR A 89 -27.45 30.00 14.33
C THR A 89 -27.76 28.58 14.78
N SER A 90 -28.76 27.98 14.13
CA SER A 90 -29.06 26.56 14.23
C SER A 90 -29.31 26.00 12.84
N LEU A 91 -28.70 24.86 12.48
CA LEU A 91 -28.84 24.19 11.19
C LEU A 91 -29.49 22.81 11.32
N ALA A 92 -30.35 22.46 10.36
CA ALA A 92 -30.88 21.11 10.19
C ALA A 92 -30.95 20.73 8.71
N ALA A 93 -30.61 19.47 8.40
CA ALA A 93 -30.71 18.89 7.07
C ALA A 93 -31.87 17.90 7.00
N TRP A 94 -32.57 17.88 5.86
CA TRP A 94 -33.77 17.09 5.64
C TRP A 94 -33.74 16.41 4.28
N SER A 95 -34.25 15.18 4.21
CA SER A 95 -34.50 14.44 2.97
C SER A 95 -36.01 14.28 2.73
N GLY A 96 -36.40 14.07 1.47
CA GLY A 96 -37.78 13.77 1.09
C GLY A 96 -38.39 14.86 0.22
N SER A 97 -39.71 15.05 0.31
CA SER A 97 -40.41 16.13 -0.41
C SER A 97 -40.75 17.26 0.55
N CYS A 98 -40.96 18.47 0.06
CA CYS A 98 -41.24 19.62 0.92
C CYS A 98 -42.49 19.47 1.81
N ASP A 99 -43.43 18.57 1.45
CA ASP A 99 -44.63 18.23 2.23
C ASP A 99 -44.43 17.02 3.19
N ASP A 100 -43.30 16.31 3.10
CA ASP A 100 -43.00 15.08 3.85
C ASP A 100 -41.48 14.95 4.06
N LEU A 101 -40.96 15.73 5.01
CA LEU A 101 -39.54 15.85 5.32
C LEU A 101 -39.13 14.91 6.47
N THR A 102 -37.99 14.24 6.30
CA THR A 102 -37.32 13.45 7.35
C THR A 102 -35.98 14.09 7.67
N GLN A 103 -35.72 14.37 8.95
CA GLN A 103 -34.44 14.95 9.38
C GLN A 103 -33.32 13.92 9.24
N ILE A 104 -32.17 14.35 8.70
CA ILE A 104 -30.99 13.51 8.48
C ILE A 104 -29.72 14.05 9.16
N GLY A 105 -29.74 15.30 9.64
CA GLY A 105 -28.63 15.88 10.40
C GLY A 105 -28.98 17.23 11.00
N CYS A 106 -28.14 17.72 11.92
CA CYS A 106 -28.26 19.05 12.50
C CYS A 106 -26.96 19.51 13.16
N ASN A 107 -26.88 20.79 13.53
CA ASN A 107 -25.86 21.37 14.41
C ASN A 107 -26.33 22.74 14.94
N GLY A 108 -26.16 23.02 16.24
CA GLY A 108 -26.34 24.37 16.82
C GLY A 108 -25.03 25.14 16.89
N ASP A 109 -24.07 24.61 17.64
CA ASP A 109 -22.77 25.21 17.89
C ASP A 109 -21.68 24.35 17.25
N ALA A 110 -21.08 24.83 16.18
CA ALA A 110 -19.92 24.15 15.60
C ALA A 110 -18.65 24.49 16.37
N ALA A 111 -17.82 23.47 16.61
CA ALA A 111 -16.58 23.64 17.34
C ALA A 111 -15.59 24.51 16.56
N GLY A 112 -15.07 25.56 17.18
CA GLY A 112 -14.12 26.49 16.54
C GLY A 112 -14.77 27.67 15.83
N CYS A 113 -16.11 27.67 15.67
CA CYS A 113 -16.85 28.77 15.06
C CYS A 113 -17.11 29.90 16.05
N SER A 114 -16.84 31.13 15.63
CA SER A 114 -17.12 32.32 16.43
C SER A 114 -18.61 32.66 16.41
N GLY A 115 -19.08 33.29 17.50
CA GLY A 115 -20.48 33.73 17.61
C GLY A 115 -21.49 32.61 17.78
N PHE A 116 -21.07 31.39 18.14
CA PHE A 116 -21.93 30.21 18.26
C PHE A 116 -22.64 29.90 16.92
N THR A 117 -21.87 29.99 15.84
CA THR A 117 -22.38 29.67 14.50
C THR A 117 -22.25 28.17 14.22
N SER A 118 -23.05 27.66 13.28
CA SER A 118 -23.24 26.22 13.08
C SER A 118 -22.61 25.72 11.79
N GLU A 119 -22.26 24.44 11.79
CA GLU A 119 -21.81 23.68 10.63
C GLU A 119 -22.26 22.23 10.75
N MET A 120 -22.78 21.66 9.65
CA MET A 120 -23.19 20.26 9.60
C MET A 120 -22.72 19.61 8.30
N SER A 121 -22.50 18.29 8.36
CA SER A 121 -22.23 17.44 7.19
C SER A 121 -23.13 16.20 7.23
N VAL A 122 -23.75 15.84 6.11
CA VAL A 122 -24.63 14.66 5.98
C VAL A 122 -24.38 13.93 4.67
N ALA A 123 -24.49 12.60 4.69
CA ALA A 123 -24.43 11.79 3.47
C ALA A 123 -25.67 12.03 2.60
N VAL A 124 -25.45 12.14 1.28
CA VAL A 124 -26.46 12.39 0.26
C VAL A 124 -26.28 11.45 -0.93
N GLU A 125 -27.39 11.10 -1.57
CA GLU A 125 -27.44 10.19 -2.72
C GLU A 125 -27.83 10.96 -3.99
N ALA A 126 -27.19 10.61 -5.12
CA ALA A 126 -27.42 11.19 -6.43
C ALA A 126 -28.89 11.06 -6.85
N GLY A 127 -29.43 12.14 -7.40
CA GLY A 127 -30.81 12.19 -7.89
C GLY A 127 -31.86 12.50 -6.81
N ASN A 128 -31.47 12.64 -5.54
CA ASN A 128 -32.36 13.06 -4.46
C ASN A 128 -32.23 14.57 -4.17
N SER A 129 -33.33 15.16 -3.69
CA SER A 129 -33.36 16.55 -3.22
C SER A 129 -33.25 16.61 -1.69
N TYR A 130 -32.44 17.56 -1.22
CA TYR A 130 -32.19 17.80 0.20
C TYR A 130 -32.54 19.24 0.56
N PHE A 131 -33.03 19.42 1.79
CA PHE A 131 -33.42 20.73 2.31
C PHE A 131 -32.56 21.10 3.51
N ILE A 132 -32.10 22.35 3.54
CA ILE A 132 -31.31 22.91 4.62
C ILE A 132 -32.16 23.99 5.28
N GLN A 133 -32.43 23.81 6.56
CA GLN A 133 -33.18 24.72 7.39
C GLN A 133 -32.21 25.52 8.27
N ILE A 134 -32.35 26.84 8.28
CA ILE A 134 -31.57 27.75 9.12
C ILE A 134 -32.51 28.48 10.08
N GLY A 135 -32.21 28.39 11.36
CA GLY A 135 -32.87 29.12 12.45
C GLY A 135 -31.83 29.69 13.40
N GLY A 136 -32.24 29.94 14.64
CA GLY A 136 -31.34 30.41 15.68
C GLY A 136 -31.67 29.87 17.06
N TYR A 137 -30.65 29.86 17.91
CA TYR A 137 -30.73 29.41 19.28
C TYR A 137 -31.81 30.19 20.05
N LEU A 138 -32.77 29.47 20.62
CA LEU A 138 -33.92 30.05 21.35
C LEU A 138 -34.74 31.07 20.55
N GLY A 139 -34.70 31.00 19.21
CA GLY A 139 -35.41 31.91 18.34
C GLY A 139 -34.69 33.19 17.97
N ASP A 140 -33.37 33.24 18.18
CA ASP A 140 -32.59 34.37 17.69
C ASP A 140 -32.70 34.50 16.17
N THR A 141 -32.62 35.73 15.67
CA THR A 141 -32.76 36.00 14.24
C THR A 141 -31.70 36.98 13.77
N GLY A 142 -31.24 36.80 12.54
CA GLY A 142 -30.25 37.68 11.94
C GLY A 142 -30.12 37.46 10.44
N SER A 143 -29.01 37.93 9.90
CA SER A 143 -28.63 37.75 8.50
C SER A 143 -27.16 37.36 8.42
N GLY A 144 -26.77 36.67 7.35
CA GLY A 144 -25.40 36.21 7.14
C GLY A 144 -25.26 35.54 5.77
N GLU A 145 -24.20 34.78 5.62
CA GLU A 145 -24.00 33.88 4.47
C GLU A 145 -23.98 32.42 4.94
N ILE A 146 -24.42 31.50 4.08
CA ILE A 146 -24.27 30.06 4.26
C ILE A 146 -23.46 29.50 3.09
N SER A 147 -22.43 28.71 3.39
CA SER A 147 -21.74 27.90 2.41
C SER A 147 -22.40 26.53 2.34
N ILE A 148 -22.74 26.07 1.13
CA ILE A 148 -23.36 24.78 0.87
C ILE A 148 -22.53 24.09 -0.21
N ASN A 149 -22.03 22.89 0.06
CA ASN A 149 -21.26 22.12 -0.91
C ASN A 149 -21.62 20.64 -0.85
N ILE A 150 -21.64 19.99 -2.01
CA ILE A 150 -21.68 18.52 -2.10
C ILE A 150 -20.35 18.11 -2.71
N ALA A 151 -19.56 17.37 -1.96
CA ALA A 151 -18.34 16.74 -2.44
C ALA A 151 -18.56 15.23 -2.54
N ALA A 152 -17.86 14.56 -3.47
CA ALA A 152 -17.86 13.10 -3.52
C ALA A 152 -17.43 12.56 -2.15
N ASP A 153 -18.06 11.49 -1.70
CA ASP A 153 -17.60 10.80 -0.50
C ASP A 153 -16.29 10.10 -0.86
N PRO A 154 -15.14 10.48 -0.28
CA PRO A 154 -13.87 9.81 -0.55
C PRO A 154 -13.88 8.34 -0.12
N CYS A 155 -14.90 7.91 0.63
CA CYS A 155 -15.12 6.54 1.07
C CYS A 155 -16.14 5.76 0.25
N ASP A 156 -16.70 6.35 -0.81
CA ASP A 156 -17.46 5.61 -1.84
C ASP A 156 -16.50 4.97 -2.85
N ARG A 157 -15.67 4.07 -2.33
CA ARG A 157 -14.68 3.28 -3.07
C ARG A 157 -14.51 1.92 -2.40
N ASP A 158 -13.96 0.96 -3.14
CA ASP A 158 -13.51 -0.29 -2.53
C ASP A 158 -12.43 0.00 -1.46
N PRO A 159 -12.37 -0.79 -0.37
CA PRO A 159 -11.35 -0.65 0.64
C PRO A 159 -9.95 -0.72 0.06
N LEU A 160 -9.12 0.28 0.35
CA LEU A 160 -7.73 0.33 -0.06
C LEU A 160 -6.87 -0.52 0.87
N VAL A 161 -5.76 -1.02 0.32
CA VAL A 161 -4.75 -1.78 1.06
C VAL A 161 -3.41 -1.06 0.96
N PHE A 162 -2.88 -0.65 2.11
CA PHE A 162 -1.59 0.02 2.26
C PHE A 162 -0.57 -0.99 2.79
N ASN A 163 0.54 -1.20 2.08
CA ASN A 163 1.62 -2.09 2.51
C ASN A 163 2.78 -1.25 3.03
N VAL A 164 2.97 -1.26 4.34
CA VAL A 164 3.88 -0.37 5.05
C VAL A 164 5.09 -1.14 5.56
N VAL A 165 6.28 -0.82 5.07
CA VAL A 165 7.53 -1.54 5.43
C VAL A 165 8.41 -0.79 6.43
N SER A 166 8.11 0.47 6.73
CA SER A 166 8.84 1.24 7.75
C SER A 166 8.02 2.42 8.31
N ALA A 167 8.49 3.00 9.41
CA ALA A 167 7.91 4.21 9.98
C ALA A 167 7.93 5.41 8.99
N ALA A 168 8.97 5.51 8.15
CA ALA A 168 9.06 6.56 7.13
C ALA A 168 8.10 6.31 5.96
N ASP A 169 7.96 5.06 5.56
CA ASP A 169 7.04 4.62 4.52
C ASP A 169 5.58 4.86 4.91
N PHE A 170 5.22 4.59 6.17
CA PHE A 170 3.91 4.94 6.74
C PHE A 170 3.56 6.42 6.53
N ILE A 171 4.51 7.31 6.87
CA ILE A 171 4.33 8.76 6.71
C ILE A 171 4.26 9.16 5.23
N SER A 172 5.00 8.47 4.36
CA SER A 172 4.98 8.74 2.91
C SER A 172 3.64 8.35 2.27
N GLN A 173 3.06 7.22 2.65
CA GLN A 173 1.83 6.70 2.04
C GLN A 173 0.57 7.36 2.62
N ILE A 174 0.51 7.52 3.94
CA ILE A 174 -0.72 7.92 4.66
C ILE A 174 -0.64 9.39 5.14
N GLY A 175 0.56 9.98 5.10
CA GLY A 175 0.78 11.37 5.47
C GLY A 175 0.61 11.65 6.97
N PRO A 176 0.97 12.87 7.42
CA PRO A 176 0.68 13.32 8.79
C PRO A 176 -0.80 13.70 9.00
N GLY A 177 -1.64 13.60 7.96
CA GLY A 177 -3.01 14.14 7.92
C GLY A 177 -4.13 13.11 8.01
N LEU A 178 -3.89 11.82 7.76
CA LEU A 178 -4.86 10.71 7.91
C LEU A 178 -6.20 10.88 7.18
N ALA A 179 -6.34 11.91 6.35
CA ALA A 179 -7.63 12.44 5.93
C ALA A 179 -8.37 11.57 4.89
N ASP A 180 -7.71 10.53 4.38
CA ASP A 180 -8.23 9.70 3.29
C ASP A 180 -8.47 8.23 3.68
N LEU A 181 -8.27 7.87 4.96
CA LEU A 181 -8.55 6.51 5.43
C LEU A 181 -10.04 6.31 5.69
N CYS A 182 -10.60 5.32 5.02
CA CYS A 182 -12.02 5.00 5.04
C CYS A 182 -12.30 3.75 5.89
N PRO A 183 -13.51 3.62 6.45
CA PRO A 183 -13.94 2.38 7.11
C PRO A 183 -13.74 1.18 6.17
N GLY A 184 -13.02 0.16 6.64
CA GLY A 184 -12.69 -1.04 5.88
C GLY A 184 -11.30 -1.03 5.24
N ASP A 185 -10.65 0.14 5.09
CA ASP A 185 -9.28 0.23 4.60
C ASP A 185 -8.33 -0.61 5.47
N ILE A 186 -7.33 -1.21 4.85
CA ILE A 186 -6.38 -2.12 5.48
C ILE A 186 -4.98 -1.52 5.43
N ILE A 187 -4.32 -1.45 6.58
CA ILE A 187 -2.90 -1.14 6.67
C ILE A 187 -2.17 -2.44 7.05
N ASN A 188 -1.46 -3.02 6.09
CA ASN A 188 -0.57 -4.16 6.28
C ASN A 188 0.80 -3.65 6.72
N TRP A 189 1.24 -4.06 7.90
CA TRP A 189 2.52 -3.69 8.47
C TRP A 189 3.52 -4.83 8.27
N GLY A 190 4.66 -4.53 7.63
CA GLY A 190 5.78 -5.45 7.50
C GLY A 190 6.41 -5.83 8.85
N PRO A 191 7.31 -6.83 8.86
CA PRO A 191 8.05 -7.20 10.06
C PRO A 191 9.04 -6.12 10.45
N GLY A 192 9.25 -5.95 11.76
CA GLY A 192 10.25 -5.01 12.29
C GLY A 192 9.67 -3.98 13.26
N VAL A 193 10.52 -3.03 13.64
CA VAL A 193 10.24 -2.03 14.69
C VAL A 193 9.90 -0.68 14.08
N TYR A 194 8.72 -0.17 14.42
CA TYR A 194 8.20 1.12 14.01
C TYR A 194 8.31 2.10 15.18
N ASN A 195 9.18 3.08 15.02
CA ASN A 195 9.38 4.16 15.98
C ASN A 195 9.46 5.50 15.24
N TRP A 196 8.54 6.41 15.55
CA TRP A 196 8.48 7.74 14.94
C TRP A 196 9.21 8.81 15.76
N GLY A 197 9.69 8.50 16.96
CA GLY A 197 10.26 9.46 17.90
C GLY A 197 9.24 10.41 18.53
N TYR A 198 7.96 10.23 18.23
CA TYR A 198 6.80 10.90 18.81
C TYR A 198 5.60 9.94 18.78
N THR A 199 4.60 10.18 19.64
CA THR A 199 3.37 9.38 19.64
C THR A 199 2.50 9.81 18.45
N ILE A 200 2.17 8.87 17.58
CA ILE A 200 1.20 9.11 16.52
C ILE A 200 -0.21 9.08 17.12
N SER A 201 -1.08 9.93 16.57
CA SER A 201 -2.50 9.89 16.85
C SER A 201 -3.24 9.48 15.58
N LEU A 202 -3.93 8.35 15.59
CA LEU A 202 -4.77 7.91 14.47
C LEU A 202 -6.24 8.23 14.78
N ALA A 203 -6.91 8.84 13.82
CA ALA A 203 -8.33 9.18 13.91
C ALA A 203 -9.03 8.65 12.66
N ALA A 204 -9.18 7.33 12.58
CA ALA A 204 -9.93 6.70 11.51
C ALA A 204 -11.05 5.83 12.09
N ASN A 205 -12.20 5.84 11.43
CA ASN A 205 -13.37 5.09 11.90
C ASN A 205 -13.46 3.78 11.12
N GLY A 206 -12.92 2.68 11.65
CA GLY A 206 -13.11 1.35 11.07
C GLY A 206 -11.98 0.84 10.17
N VAL A 207 -10.75 1.32 10.34
CA VAL A 207 -9.55 0.82 9.65
C VAL A 207 -9.06 -0.48 10.29
N ILE A 208 -8.52 -1.37 9.47
CA ILE A 208 -7.90 -2.64 9.90
C ILE A 208 -6.38 -2.51 9.84
N HIS A 209 -5.74 -2.61 10.99
CA HIS A 209 -4.28 -2.66 11.14
C HIS A 209 -3.82 -4.11 11.25
N ARG A 210 -3.13 -4.61 10.24
CA ARG A 210 -2.69 -6.00 10.17
C ARG A 210 -1.17 -6.13 10.18
N GLY A 211 -0.61 -6.67 11.25
CA GLY A 211 0.80 -6.99 11.33
C GLY A 211 1.17 -8.30 10.64
N SER A 212 2.47 -8.41 10.40
CA SER A 212 3.12 -9.64 9.92
C SER A 212 3.21 -10.70 11.02
N VAL A 213 3.31 -11.96 10.61
CA VAL A 213 3.51 -13.11 11.51
C VAL A 213 4.67 -14.00 11.05
N ASP A 214 5.29 -14.71 11.99
CA ASP A 214 6.25 -15.77 11.71
C ASP A 214 5.55 -17.08 11.25
N ALA A 215 6.34 -18.12 10.96
CA ALA A 215 5.83 -19.43 10.53
C ALA A 215 4.90 -20.11 11.56
N ASN A 216 4.97 -19.71 12.83
CA ASN A 216 4.15 -20.21 13.92
C ASN A 216 2.90 -19.34 14.18
N GLY A 217 2.73 -18.25 13.41
CA GLY A 217 1.62 -17.31 13.60
C GLY A 217 1.88 -16.26 14.67
N ASN A 218 3.10 -16.15 15.22
CA ASN A 218 3.42 -15.12 16.20
C ASN A 218 3.62 -13.76 15.52
N PRO A 219 3.07 -12.66 16.08
CA PRO A 219 3.30 -11.31 15.59
C PRO A 219 4.78 -10.94 15.45
N THR A 220 5.16 -10.32 14.32
CA THR A 220 6.53 -9.83 14.06
C THR A 220 6.60 -8.31 13.83
N THR A 221 5.45 -7.64 13.75
CA THR A 221 5.36 -6.18 13.66
C THR A 221 5.34 -5.56 15.05
N ILE A 222 6.26 -4.64 15.31
CA ILE A 222 6.44 -4.00 16.62
C ILE A 222 6.21 -2.49 16.50
N ILE A 223 5.21 -1.98 17.23
CA ILE A 223 5.03 -0.55 17.51
C ILE A 223 5.63 -0.27 18.89
N THR A 224 6.67 0.56 18.95
CA THR A 224 7.37 0.84 20.22
C THR A 224 7.18 2.28 20.68
N GLY A 225 6.94 2.45 21.98
CA GLY A 225 6.98 3.73 22.67
C GLY A 225 8.37 4.12 23.18
N ASP A 226 9.41 3.37 22.81
CA ASP A 226 10.84 3.60 23.08
C ASP A 226 11.22 3.94 24.53
N ASN A 227 10.41 3.50 25.49
CA ASN A 227 10.49 3.86 26.92
C ASN A 227 10.35 5.36 27.21
N GLN A 228 9.86 6.17 26.27
CA GLN A 228 9.70 7.62 26.46
C GLN A 228 8.26 8.11 26.29
N ARG A 229 7.42 7.37 25.57
CA ARG A 229 6.09 7.86 25.14
C ARG A 229 5.09 6.74 24.96
N GLN A 230 3.82 7.09 24.80
CA GLN A 230 2.80 6.09 24.46
C GLN A 230 3.05 5.50 23.09
N CYS A 231 2.80 4.18 22.93
CA CYS A 231 2.93 3.50 21.65
C CYS A 231 2.09 4.21 20.58
N LEU A 232 0.80 4.43 20.86
CA LEU A 232 -0.08 5.19 19.98
C LEU A 232 -1.27 5.81 20.75
N THR A 233 -1.88 6.84 20.17
CA THR A 233 -3.15 7.43 20.65
C THR A 233 -4.23 7.28 19.59
N PHE A 234 -5.48 6.98 19.98
CA PHE A 234 -6.55 6.66 19.02
C PHE A 234 -7.88 7.36 19.27
N PHE A 235 -8.64 7.57 18.18
CA PHE A 235 -9.94 8.25 18.15
C PHE A 235 -10.99 7.55 17.25
N GLY A 236 -11.10 6.20 17.22
CA GLY A 236 -12.02 5.46 16.32
C GLY A 236 -12.39 4.01 16.68
N VAL A 237 -13.18 3.31 15.82
CA VAL A 237 -13.58 1.86 15.94
C VAL A 237 -12.67 0.89 15.17
N GLU A 238 -11.38 0.92 15.45
CA GLU A 238 -10.40 0.16 14.65
C GLU A 238 -10.28 -1.33 15.04
N VAL A 239 -9.66 -2.11 14.15
CA VAL A 239 -9.28 -3.51 14.38
C VAL A 239 -7.77 -3.63 14.27
N TYR A 240 -7.12 -4.23 15.27
CA TYR A 240 -5.69 -4.59 15.22
C TYR A 240 -5.52 -6.10 15.22
N GLU A 241 -4.75 -6.61 14.27
CA GLU A 241 -4.45 -8.03 14.08
C GLU A 241 -2.94 -8.22 14.05
N ASN A 242 -2.40 -9.19 14.79
CA ASN A 242 -0.99 -9.62 14.66
C ASN A 242 0.06 -8.54 14.98
N MET A 243 -0.16 -7.74 16.03
CA MET A 243 0.69 -6.60 16.37
C MET A 243 1.33 -6.74 17.75
N ILE A 244 2.56 -6.26 17.90
CA ILE A 244 3.24 -6.08 19.19
C ILE A 244 3.26 -4.59 19.54
N PHE A 245 2.83 -4.26 20.75
CA PHE A 245 2.92 -2.93 21.34
C PHE A 245 3.81 -2.98 22.58
N GLU A 246 4.96 -2.31 22.51
CA GLU A 246 5.98 -2.45 23.54
C GLU A 246 6.59 -1.14 24.02
N ASP A 247 7.11 -1.19 25.25
CA ASP A 247 7.90 -0.13 25.86
C ASP A 247 7.20 1.25 25.85
N GLY A 248 5.86 1.23 25.83
CA GLY A 248 5.02 2.42 25.91
C GLY A 248 5.02 3.03 27.30
N VAL A 249 5.23 4.35 27.40
CA VAL A 249 5.25 5.09 28.66
C VAL A 249 4.27 6.27 28.63
N SER A 250 3.33 6.30 29.58
CA SER A 250 2.42 7.42 29.80
C SER A 250 2.59 8.00 31.20
N GLY A 251 2.70 9.32 31.32
CA GLY A 251 2.59 10.00 32.63
C GLY A 251 1.16 9.98 33.20
N GLY A 252 0.17 9.71 32.35
CA GLY A 252 -1.23 9.54 32.71
C GLY A 252 -1.65 8.07 32.61
N ASP A 253 -2.71 7.81 31.87
CA ASP A 253 -3.27 6.48 31.68
C ASP A 253 -2.74 5.81 30.41
N GLY A 254 -2.76 4.47 30.35
CA GLY A 254 -2.50 3.67 29.15
C GLY A 254 -1.07 3.81 28.61
N GLY A 255 -0.14 2.94 29.01
CA GLY A 255 1.24 3.01 28.51
C GLY A 255 1.34 2.73 27.01
N ALA A 256 0.57 1.77 26.49
CA ALA A 256 0.45 1.52 25.06
C ALA A 256 -0.70 2.32 24.44
N PHE A 257 -1.91 2.22 25.02
CA PHE A 257 -3.15 2.77 24.44
C PHE A 257 -4.02 3.48 25.46
N ILE A 258 -4.66 4.57 25.01
CA ILE A 258 -5.88 5.11 25.61
C ILE A 258 -7.03 4.94 24.61
N LEU A 259 -8.10 4.27 25.05
CA LEU A 259 -9.34 4.14 24.29
C LEU A 259 -10.35 5.18 24.82
N ASN A 260 -10.83 6.07 23.94
CA ASN A 260 -11.68 7.21 24.29
C ASN A 260 -13.18 6.89 24.05
N PRO A 261 -14.10 7.25 24.97
CA PRO A 261 -15.49 6.78 24.98
C PRO A 261 -16.38 7.27 23.85
N SER A 262 -15.99 8.33 23.15
CA SER A 262 -16.85 8.97 22.15
C SER A 262 -16.90 8.24 20.81
N PHE A 263 -16.08 7.19 20.62
CA PHE A 263 -15.78 6.67 19.29
C PHE A 263 -16.17 5.21 19.06
N GLY A 264 -16.66 4.46 20.06
CA GLY A 264 -17.13 3.08 19.88
C GLY A 264 -16.10 1.98 20.20
N LYS A 265 -16.43 0.74 19.81
CA LYS A 265 -15.69 -0.50 20.17
C LYS A 265 -14.41 -0.66 19.33
N VAL A 266 -13.32 -1.07 19.98
CA VAL A 266 -12.06 -1.48 19.33
C VAL A 266 -11.84 -2.97 19.52
N THR A 267 -11.30 -3.65 18.50
CA THR A 267 -10.99 -5.09 18.54
C THR A 267 -9.50 -5.33 18.39
N PHE A 268 -8.94 -6.17 19.25
CA PHE A 268 -7.57 -6.66 19.16
C PHE A 268 -7.58 -8.18 18.99
N GLN A 269 -6.84 -8.69 18.02
CA GLN A 269 -6.74 -10.11 17.71
C GLN A 269 -5.28 -10.53 17.53
N ASN A 270 -4.84 -11.57 18.24
CA ASN A 270 -3.45 -12.04 18.18
C ASN A 270 -2.43 -10.90 18.41
N CYS A 271 -2.67 -10.07 19.44
CA CYS A 271 -1.81 -8.93 19.76
C CYS A 271 -1.01 -9.18 21.04
N VAL A 272 0.19 -8.62 21.10
CA VAL A 272 1.05 -8.66 22.29
C VAL A 272 1.24 -7.26 22.85
N PHE A 273 0.96 -7.07 24.13
CA PHE A 273 1.25 -5.86 24.88
C PHE A 273 2.32 -6.18 25.92
N ARG A 274 3.55 -5.69 25.71
CA ARG A 274 4.67 -6.00 26.61
C ARG A 274 5.43 -4.80 27.15
N ASN A 275 5.81 -4.86 28.42
CA ASN A 275 6.67 -3.85 29.07
C ASN A 275 6.12 -2.41 29.03
N ASN A 276 4.80 -2.23 28.89
CA ASN A 276 4.20 -0.91 28.88
C ASN A 276 3.96 -0.39 30.30
N THR A 277 4.19 0.90 30.52
CA THR A 277 4.12 1.54 31.83
C THR A 277 3.21 2.77 31.81
N SER A 278 2.30 2.88 32.77
CA SER A 278 1.52 4.10 32.99
C SER A 278 1.67 4.65 34.40
N GLY A 279 1.61 5.98 34.53
CA GLY A 279 1.69 6.68 35.81
C GLY A 279 0.39 6.67 36.61
N SER A 280 -0.70 6.16 36.05
CA SER A 280 -2.05 6.23 36.64
C SER A 280 -2.79 4.90 36.42
N LEU A 281 -3.52 4.74 35.33
CA LEU A 281 -4.39 3.57 35.10
C LEU A 281 -3.98 2.79 33.85
N GLY A 282 -3.99 1.45 33.93
CA GLY A 282 -3.79 0.57 32.77
C GLY A 282 -2.37 0.64 32.21
N GLY A 283 -1.51 -0.31 32.59
CA GLY A 283 -0.10 -0.28 32.17
C GLY A 283 0.08 -0.42 30.67
N ALA A 284 -0.70 -1.30 30.04
CA ALA A 284 -0.82 -1.39 28.59
C ALA A 284 -1.98 -0.56 28.07
N VAL A 285 -3.21 -0.94 28.43
CA VAL A 285 -4.43 -0.37 27.82
C VAL A 285 -5.29 0.28 28.89
N CYS A 286 -5.68 1.53 28.65
CA CYS A 286 -6.69 2.21 29.44
C CYS A 286 -7.94 2.48 28.62
N ASN A 287 -9.06 1.88 29.04
CA ASN A 287 -10.38 2.18 28.48
C ASN A 287 -11.03 3.29 29.31
N LEU A 288 -11.18 4.49 28.75
CA LEU A 288 -11.81 5.63 29.43
C LEU A 288 -13.30 5.69 29.06
N GLY A 289 -14.18 5.83 30.07
CA GLY A 289 -15.60 6.16 29.91
C GLY A 289 -16.53 5.02 29.50
N ALA A 290 -17.78 5.35 29.16
CA ALA A 290 -18.84 4.36 28.85
C ALA A 290 -18.69 3.77 27.45
N GLN A 291 -17.65 2.95 27.27
CA GLN A 291 -17.47 2.17 26.07
C GLN A 291 -18.28 0.88 26.07
N ASN A 292 -18.75 0.50 24.88
CA ASN A 292 -19.42 -0.78 24.64
C ASN A 292 -18.40 -1.87 24.29
N GLY A 293 -17.76 -2.51 25.28
CA GLY A 293 -17.25 -3.87 25.09
C GLY A 293 -16.08 -4.06 24.12
N SER A 294 -14.99 -3.28 24.23
CA SER A 294 -13.74 -3.58 23.47
C SER A 294 -13.36 -5.05 23.65
N GLU A 295 -13.00 -5.69 22.54
CA GLU A 295 -12.74 -7.13 22.47
C GLU A 295 -11.24 -7.40 22.30
N PHE A 296 -10.77 -8.39 23.04
CA PHE A 296 -9.42 -8.92 22.97
C PHE A 296 -9.53 -10.43 22.75
N ILE A 297 -8.90 -10.91 21.69
CA ILE A 297 -9.00 -12.30 21.23
C ILE A 297 -7.58 -12.81 20.99
N ASP A 298 -7.21 -13.90 21.65
CA ASP A 298 -5.88 -14.51 21.53
C ASP A 298 -4.73 -13.51 21.82
N CYS A 299 -4.95 -12.57 22.76
CA CYS A 299 -3.95 -11.53 23.10
C CYS A 299 -3.07 -11.90 24.31
N LEU A 300 -1.82 -11.44 24.31
CA LEU A 300 -0.89 -11.57 25.43
C LEU A 300 -0.58 -10.20 26.06
N PHE A 301 -0.77 -10.08 27.37
CA PHE A 301 -0.36 -8.94 28.19
C PHE A 301 0.75 -9.38 29.14
N VAL A 302 1.99 -8.92 28.93
CA VAL A 302 3.14 -9.37 29.72
C VAL A 302 4.03 -8.24 30.24
N GLY A 303 4.38 -8.28 31.52
CA GLY A 303 5.36 -7.35 32.10
C GLY A 303 4.92 -5.88 32.10
N ASN A 304 3.62 -5.60 32.00
CA ASN A 304 3.11 -4.23 32.02
C ASN A 304 2.96 -3.72 33.46
N SER A 305 3.08 -2.40 33.66
CA SER A 305 3.14 -1.77 34.98
C SER A 305 2.29 -0.50 35.11
N ALA A 306 1.57 -0.33 36.23
CA ALA A 306 0.79 0.88 36.50
C ALA A 306 0.65 1.18 38.00
N ASN A 307 0.00 2.30 38.35
CA ASN A 307 -0.47 2.50 39.72
C ASN A 307 -1.68 1.62 40.02
N ASP A 308 -2.65 1.56 39.12
CA ASP A 308 -3.80 0.65 39.17
C ASP A 308 -3.98 -0.03 37.80
N ALA A 309 -4.31 -1.33 37.79
CA ALA A 309 -4.37 -2.17 36.59
C ALA A 309 -3.04 -2.30 35.83
N GLY A 310 -2.19 -3.25 36.23
CA GLY A 310 -0.87 -3.44 35.63
C GLY A 310 -0.93 -3.75 34.13
N ALA A 311 -1.94 -4.48 33.65
CA ALA A 311 -2.15 -4.73 32.22
C ALA A 311 -3.24 -3.83 31.61
N CYS A 312 -4.50 -4.08 31.96
CA CYS A 312 -5.64 -3.42 31.32
C CYS A 312 -6.63 -2.95 32.37
N ILE A 313 -7.10 -1.71 32.26
CA ILE A 313 -8.18 -1.20 33.12
C ILE A 313 -9.52 -1.19 32.39
N ALA A 314 -10.57 -1.61 33.10
CA ALA A 314 -11.96 -1.45 32.69
C ALA A 314 -12.62 -0.33 33.51
N LEU A 315 -12.46 0.94 33.10
CA LEU A 315 -13.16 2.07 33.73
C LEU A 315 -14.51 2.30 33.05
N ASN A 316 -15.56 2.49 33.84
CA ASN A 316 -16.85 3.10 33.43
C ASN A 316 -17.56 2.57 32.17
N ASN A 317 -17.29 1.35 31.69
CA ASN A 317 -17.85 0.74 30.46
C ASN A 317 -19.36 0.39 30.50
N GLY A 318 -20.23 1.29 30.95
CA GLY A 318 -21.67 1.00 31.02
C GLY A 318 -21.96 -0.37 31.67
N ALA A 319 -22.91 -1.12 31.13
CA ALA A 319 -23.20 -2.50 31.59
C ALA A 319 -22.28 -3.57 30.96
N ASP A 320 -21.57 -3.27 29.85
CA ASP A 320 -21.01 -4.30 28.94
C ASP A 320 -19.50 -4.54 29.07
N GLY A 321 -18.76 -3.78 29.89
CA GLY A 321 -17.39 -4.12 30.29
C GLY A 321 -16.36 -4.19 29.15
N ALA A 322 -15.26 -4.94 29.34
CA ALA A 322 -14.33 -5.35 28.27
C ALA A 322 -14.39 -6.88 28.14
N ILE A 323 -14.21 -7.41 26.93
CA ILE A 323 -14.36 -8.84 26.65
C ILE A 323 -13.01 -9.43 26.28
N PHE A 324 -12.61 -10.48 26.99
CA PHE A 324 -11.36 -11.21 26.78
C PHE A 324 -11.69 -12.66 26.43
N THR A 325 -11.19 -13.13 25.30
CA THR A 325 -11.32 -14.53 24.84
C THR A 325 -9.92 -15.08 24.57
N ASN A 326 -9.57 -16.20 25.19
CA ASN A 326 -8.27 -16.86 25.03
C ASN A 326 -7.06 -15.94 25.26
N CYS A 327 -7.18 -14.98 26.17
CA CYS A 327 -6.12 -14.01 26.43
C CYS A 327 -5.25 -14.44 27.61
N GLU A 328 -4.00 -14.00 27.63
CA GLU A 328 -3.07 -14.25 28.71
C GLU A 328 -2.57 -12.98 29.38
N PHE A 329 -2.50 -12.99 30.70
CA PHE A 329 -1.99 -11.91 31.54
C PHE A 329 -0.87 -12.47 32.41
N ARG A 330 0.38 -12.18 32.07
CA ARG A 330 1.56 -12.72 32.74
C ARG A 330 2.44 -11.63 33.35
N ASN A 331 2.83 -11.79 34.61
CA ASN A 331 3.84 -10.93 35.25
C ASN A 331 3.52 -9.40 35.20
N ASN A 332 2.25 -9.01 35.16
CA ASN A 332 1.86 -7.61 35.18
C ASN A 332 1.82 -7.09 36.62
N THR A 333 2.20 -5.83 36.83
CA THR A 333 2.36 -5.24 38.18
C THR A 333 1.55 -3.96 38.35
N ALA A 334 0.80 -3.85 39.45
CA ALA A 334 0.18 -2.61 39.88
C ALA A 334 0.65 -2.22 41.29
N ASN A 335 0.78 -0.92 41.57
CA ASN A 335 1.13 -0.47 42.92
C ASN A 335 -0.03 -0.63 43.93
N ASN A 336 -1.28 -0.47 43.47
CA ASN A 336 -2.45 -0.36 44.33
C ASN A 336 -3.43 -1.53 44.14
N THR A 337 -4.03 -1.67 42.96
CA THR A 337 -5.08 -2.68 42.70
C THR A 337 -5.00 -3.27 41.30
N GLY A 338 -5.34 -4.56 41.17
CA GLY A 338 -5.47 -5.26 39.89
C GLY A 338 -4.13 -5.42 39.17
N GLY A 339 -3.36 -6.47 39.45
CA GLY A 339 -2.07 -6.68 38.77
C GLY A 339 -2.27 -6.94 37.28
N ALA A 340 -3.25 -7.78 36.92
CA ALA A 340 -3.70 -7.89 35.53
C ALA A 340 -4.84 -6.91 35.22
N ILE A 341 -6.00 -7.09 35.85
CA ILE A 341 -7.22 -6.32 35.58
C ILE A 341 -7.71 -5.64 36.85
N CYS A 342 -8.09 -4.37 36.73
CA CYS A 342 -8.88 -3.65 37.74
C CYS A 342 -10.19 -3.16 37.14
N THR A 343 -11.30 -3.37 37.84
CA THR A 343 -12.59 -2.77 37.47
C THR A 343 -12.80 -1.44 38.18
N ALA A 344 -13.36 -0.45 37.49
CA ALA A 344 -13.72 0.83 38.07
C ALA A 344 -14.93 1.42 37.34
N GLY A 345 -16.09 0.77 37.50
CA GLY A 345 -17.35 1.12 36.86
C GLY A 345 -17.69 0.31 35.59
N GLY A 346 -16.95 -0.77 35.32
CA GLY A 346 -17.19 -1.69 34.20
C GLY A 346 -17.18 -3.16 34.65
N SER A 347 -17.91 -4.04 33.97
CA SER A 347 -18.06 -5.46 34.34
C SER A 347 -17.42 -6.38 33.27
N PRO A 348 -16.11 -6.70 33.36
CA PRO A 348 -15.43 -7.45 32.30
C PRO A 348 -15.89 -8.90 32.21
N THR A 349 -15.76 -9.47 31.01
CA THR A 349 -15.95 -10.90 30.74
C THR A 349 -14.64 -11.52 30.27
N ALA A 350 -14.21 -12.62 30.89
CA ALA A 350 -13.01 -13.37 30.50
C ALA A 350 -13.35 -14.85 30.31
N THR A 351 -13.09 -15.38 29.11
CA THR A 351 -13.33 -16.80 28.78
C THR A 351 -12.08 -17.42 28.14
N GLY A 352 -11.66 -18.58 28.61
CA GLY A 352 -10.45 -19.23 28.06
C GLY A 352 -9.14 -18.54 28.45
N CYS A 353 -9.15 -17.64 29.43
CA CYS A 353 -8.01 -16.76 29.71
C CYS A 353 -7.06 -17.35 30.76
N ILE A 354 -5.81 -16.87 30.78
CA ILE A 354 -4.81 -17.20 31.79
C ILE A 354 -4.38 -15.94 32.53
N PHE A 355 -4.44 -15.96 33.86
CA PHE A 355 -3.94 -14.91 34.75
C PHE A 355 -2.85 -15.52 35.62
N GLN A 356 -1.59 -15.25 35.29
CA GLN A 356 -0.43 -15.89 35.90
C GLN A 356 0.55 -14.86 36.46
N ASN A 357 0.96 -15.07 37.71
CA ASN A 357 2.06 -14.34 38.35
C ASN A 357 1.92 -12.80 38.32
N ASN A 358 0.68 -12.29 38.29
CA ASN A 358 0.44 -10.85 38.34
C ASN A 358 0.46 -10.36 39.79
N ASN A 359 0.94 -9.14 40.01
CA ASN A 359 1.20 -8.61 41.35
C ASN A 359 0.52 -7.26 41.57
N ALA A 360 -0.14 -7.08 42.71
CA ALA A 360 -0.69 -5.80 43.15
C ALA A 360 -0.71 -5.70 44.67
N ALA A 361 -1.04 -4.53 45.24
CA ALA A 361 -1.31 -4.47 46.68
C ALA A 361 -2.66 -5.14 47.04
N ASN A 362 -3.64 -5.17 46.13
CA ASN A 362 -4.87 -5.95 46.26
C ASN A 362 -5.32 -6.52 44.90
N GLY A 363 -5.67 -7.80 44.87
CA GLY A 363 -6.14 -8.48 43.65
C GLY A 363 -5.03 -8.56 42.60
N GLY A 364 -4.07 -9.45 42.81
CA GLY A 364 -2.94 -9.67 41.89
C GLY A 364 -3.43 -10.03 40.49
N GLY A 365 -4.36 -10.98 40.37
CA GLY A 365 -5.00 -11.26 39.09
C GLY A 365 -6.04 -10.19 38.77
N ILE A 366 -7.22 -10.28 39.40
CA ILE A 366 -8.34 -9.38 39.14
C ILE A 366 -8.76 -8.62 40.41
N TYR A 367 -8.86 -7.30 40.36
CA TYR A 367 -9.51 -6.49 41.40
C TYR A 367 -10.88 -5.99 40.94
N ILE A 368 -11.91 -6.20 41.76
CA ILE A 368 -13.31 -5.90 41.43
C ILE A 368 -13.87 -4.85 42.39
N ASN A 369 -14.25 -3.69 41.87
CA ASN A 369 -14.77 -2.57 42.65
C ASN A 369 -16.28 -2.72 42.96
N GLY A 370 -16.78 -1.91 43.90
CA GLY A 370 -17.94 -2.29 44.74
C GLY A 370 -19.27 -2.55 44.03
N SER A 371 -19.52 -1.94 42.87
CA SER A 371 -20.74 -2.16 42.08
C SER A 371 -20.54 -3.10 40.89
N ASP A 372 -19.31 -3.56 40.66
CA ASP A 372 -18.92 -4.19 39.40
C ASP A 372 -18.95 -5.72 39.51
N THR A 373 -19.03 -6.39 38.37
CA THR A 373 -18.96 -7.86 38.28
C THR A 373 -17.88 -8.28 37.29
N ALA A 374 -16.94 -9.13 37.70
CA ALA A 374 -16.06 -9.83 36.77
C ALA A 374 -16.67 -11.19 36.44
N THR A 375 -17.04 -11.42 35.18
CA THR A 375 -17.60 -12.68 34.71
C THR A 375 -16.50 -13.54 34.10
N VAL A 376 -16.22 -14.71 34.68
CA VAL A 376 -15.06 -15.53 34.28
C VAL A 376 -15.47 -16.97 34.04
N GLY A 377 -15.06 -17.58 32.93
CA GLY A 377 -15.32 -18.99 32.60
C GLY A 377 -14.15 -19.66 31.87
N ASN A 378 -14.00 -20.98 32.01
CA ASN A 378 -12.95 -21.77 31.35
C ASN A 378 -11.54 -21.15 31.43
N SER A 379 -11.21 -20.47 32.53
CA SER A 379 -10.00 -19.66 32.66
C SER A 379 -9.13 -20.14 33.83
N THR A 380 -7.83 -19.89 33.75
CA THR A 380 -6.86 -20.22 34.82
C THR A 380 -6.42 -18.94 35.54
N LEU A 381 -6.52 -18.90 36.86
CA LEU A 381 -5.96 -17.86 37.71
C LEU A 381 -4.98 -18.52 38.70
N CYS A 382 -3.68 -18.32 38.51
CA CYS A 382 -2.65 -18.94 39.33
C CYS A 382 -1.53 -17.95 39.71
N GLY A 383 -0.82 -18.23 40.82
CA GLY A 383 0.44 -17.55 41.14
C GLY A 383 0.34 -16.04 41.37
N ASN A 384 -0.87 -15.46 41.36
CA ASN A 384 -1.04 -14.02 41.46
C ASN A 384 -0.93 -13.56 42.93
N SER A 385 -0.27 -12.44 43.17
CA SER A 385 0.05 -11.93 44.51
C SER A 385 -0.65 -10.59 44.81
N PRO A 386 -1.28 -10.43 45.99
CA PRO A 386 -1.47 -11.44 47.05
C PRO A 386 -2.66 -12.38 46.81
N ASN A 387 -3.49 -12.13 45.80
CA ASN A 387 -4.71 -12.89 45.55
C ASN A 387 -4.96 -13.09 44.06
N GLN A 388 -5.53 -14.26 43.71
CA GLN A 388 -6.00 -14.56 42.36
C GLN A 388 -7.07 -13.56 41.89
N TYR A 389 -7.99 -13.21 42.80
CA TYR A 389 -8.92 -12.10 42.63
C TYR A 389 -9.27 -11.49 44.00
N ALA A 390 -9.65 -10.21 44.04
CA ALA A 390 -10.05 -9.52 45.27
C ALA A 390 -10.99 -8.33 44.99
N GLY A 391 -11.47 -7.68 46.04
CA GLY A 391 -12.22 -6.43 45.98
C GLY A 391 -13.67 -6.54 46.46
N PRO A 392 -14.36 -5.40 46.66
CA PRO A 392 -15.73 -5.37 47.17
C PRO A 392 -16.83 -5.74 46.17
N GLY A 393 -16.50 -5.91 44.88
CA GLY A 393 -17.46 -6.32 43.84
C GLY A 393 -17.71 -7.83 43.77
N VAL A 394 -18.32 -8.28 42.67
CA VAL A 394 -18.74 -9.67 42.49
C VAL A 394 -17.83 -10.41 41.50
N PHE A 395 -17.28 -11.55 41.90
CA PHE A 395 -16.69 -12.52 40.96
C PHE A 395 -17.78 -13.51 40.54
N SER A 396 -18.20 -13.48 39.28
CA SER A 396 -19.20 -14.39 38.70
C SER A 396 -18.52 -15.53 37.94
N ASP A 397 -18.39 -16.67 38.60
CA ASP A 397 -17.89 -17.91 38.02
C ASP A 397 -18.92 -18.56 37.07
N GLN A 398 -18.56 -18.67 35.79
CA GLN A 398 -19.35 -19.36 34.74
C GLN A 398 -18.99 -20.85 34.59
N GLY A 399 -18.09 -21.37 35.42
CA GLY A 399 -17.62 -22.76 35.40
C GLY A 399 -16.37 -22.97 34.52
N GLY A 400 -15.70 -24.10 34.74
CA GLY A 400 -14.48 -24.49 34.02
C GLY A 400 -13.21 -23.73 34.43
N ASN A 401 -13.28 -22.91 35.48
CA ASN A 401 -12.13 -22.14 35.95
C ASN A 401 -11.21 -22.97 36.85
N THR A 402 -9.90 -22.77 36.72
CA THR A 402 -8.86 -23.27 37.62
C THR A 402 -8.32 -22.10 38.44
N ILE A 403 -8.47 -22.13 39.76
CA ILE A 403 -8.00 -21.04 40.65
C ILE A 403 -7.04 -21.64 41.68
N SER A 404 -5.76 -21.25 41.62
CA SER A 404 -4.68 -21.78 42.48
C SER A 404 -3.78 -20.66 42.99
N GLU A 405 -3.12 -20.85 44.13
CA GLU A 405 -2.15 -19.86 44.66
C GLU A 405 -0.77 -19.97 44.00
N SER A 406 -0.47 -21.07 43.32
CA SER A 406 0.79 -21.28 42.59
C SER A 406 0.52 -21.59 41.13
N CYS A 407 1.38 -21.07 40.26
CA CYS A 407 1.50 -21.52 38.87
C CYS A 407 2.62 -22.53 38.67
N ASP A 408 3.33 -22.92 39.73
CA ASP A 408 4.42 -23.89 39.62
C ASP A 408 3.84 -25.18 39.04
N ALA A 409 4.48 -25.58 37.94
CA ALA A 409 4.21 -26.81 37.21
C ALA A 409 4.51 -28.08 38.03
N ASN A 410 5.03 -27.96 39.26
CA ASN A 410 5.37 -29.06 40.17
C ASN A 410 4.20 -29.51 41.05
N ASP A 411 2.98 -29.29 40.56
CA ASP A 411 1.82 -30.13 40.83
C ASP A 411 1.45 -30.68 39.45
N CYS A 412 2.35 -31.50 38.93
CA CYS A 412 2.38 -31.85 37.51
C CYS A 412 1.18 -32.73 37.12
N ASN A 413 0.62 -33.46 38.08
CA ASN A 413 -0.62 -34.22 37.93
C ASN A 413 -1.89 -33.42 38.32
N GLY A 414 -1.72 -32.17 38.76
CA GLY A 414 -2.79 -31.19 39.01
C GLY A 414 -3.74 -31.56 40.14
N ASN A 415 -3.28 -32.35 41.10
CA ASN A 415 -4.12 -32.88 42.18
C ASN A 415 -4.22 -31.96 43.41
N GLY A 416 -3.49 -30.83 43.40
CA GLY A 416 -3.48 -29.82 44.44
C GLY A 416 -2.51 -30.11 45.58
N ILE A 417 -1.64 -31.12 45.42
CA ILE A 417 -0.52 -31.45 46.31
C ILE A 417 0.76 -31.25 45.50
N PRO A 418 1.75 -30.48 45.99
CA PRO A 418 3.03 -30.37 45.28
C PRO A 418 3.73 -31.72 45.17
N ASP A 419 4.36 -32.02 44.03
CA ASP A 419 5.05 -33.29 43.71
C ASP A 419 5.98 -33.74 44.85
N ALA A 420 6.71 -32.79 45.46
CA ALA A 420 7.61 -33.06 46.58
C ALA A 420 6.92 -33.67 47.82
N ASP A 421 5.66 -33.31 48.07
CA ASP A 421 4.85 -33.86 49.15
C ASP A 421 4.29 -35.26 48.79
N GLU A 422 4.11 -35.55 47.49
CA GLU A 422 3.69 -36.85 46.97
C GLU A 422 4.81 -37.89 46.98
N ILE A 423 6.02 -37.48 46.59
CA ILE A 423 7.26 -38.27 46.68
C ILE A 423 7.53 -38.64 48.14
N ALA A 424 7.36 -37.68 49.08
CA ALA A 424 7.42 -37.95 50.51
C ALA A 424 6.30 -38.90 50.99
N GLY A 425 5.18 -38.96 50.26
CA GLY A 425 4.05 -39.87 50.43
C GLY A 425 4.24 -41.26 49.81
N GLY A 426 5.30 -41.47 49.04
CA GLY A 426 5.65 -42.75 48.41
C GLY A 426 5.21 -42.92 46.96
N ALA A 427 5.00 -41.82 46.24
CA ALA A 427 4.92 -41.82 44.78
C ALA A 427 6.32 -42.04 44.16
N ASP A 428 6.35 -42.49 42.89
CA ASP A 428 7.58 -42.90 42.20
C ASP A 428 8.36 -41.67 41.68
N ASP A 429 9.66 -41.62 41.98
CA ASP A 429 10.69 -40.62 41.60
C ASP A 429 12.02 -41.39 41.53
N CYS A 430 12.22 -42.08 40.41
CA CYS A 430 13.26 -43.09 40.26
C CYS A 430 14.65 -42.50 39.99
N ASP A 431 14.73 -41.27 39.46
CA ASP A 431 15.97 -40.53 39.24
C ASP A 431 16.36 -39.59 40.41
N GLY A 432 15.43 -39.34 41.34
CA GLY A 432 15.63 -38.60 42.58
C GLY A 432 15.70 -37.08 42.40
N ASN A 433 15.16 -36.55 41.30
CA ASN A 433 15.25 -35.15 40.95
C ASN A 433 14.15 -34.28 41.61
N GLY A 434 13.14 -34.92 42.23
CA GLY A 434 12.07 -34.24 42.96
C GLY A 434 10.84 -33.89 42.12
N VAL A 435 10.70 -34.46 40.92
CA VAL A 435 9.49 -34.51 40.08
C VAL A 435 8.94 -35.96 40.11
N LEU A 436 7.65 -36.16 39.85
CA LEU A 436 7.08 -37.51 39.78
C LEU A 436 7.40 -38.16 38.43
N ASP A 437 7.74 -39.46 38.43
CA ASP A 437 8.04 -40.21 37.19
C ASP A 437 6.89 -40.08 36.16
N GLU A 438 5.63 -40.08 36.62
CA GLU A 438 4.43 -39.93 35.76
C GLU A 438 4.34 -38.56 35.05
N CYS A 439 5.13 -37.60 35.49
CA CYS A 439 5.19 -36.23 35.00
C CYS A 439 6.43 -35.94 34.16
N GLU A 440 7.33 -36.91 34.04
CA GLU A 440 8.60 -36.80 33.33
C GLU A 440 8.61 -37.62 32.04
N ALA A 441 7.49 -38.29 31.74
CA ALA A 441 7.27 -39.10 30.56
C ALA A 441 7.42 -38.35 29.21
N PHE A 442 7.71 -37.04 29.23
CA PHE A 442 8.09 -36.25 28.07
C PHE A 442 9.43 -35.55 28.32
N GLY A 443 10.52 -36.19 27.89
CA GLY A 443 11.87 -35.62 27.94
C GLY A 443 12.98 -36.57 28.39
N GLY A 444 12.64 -37.77 28.87
CA GLY A 444 13.60 -38.82 29.24
C GLY A 444 13.03 -40.24 29.10
N ASP A 445 12.10 -40.42 28.16
CA ASP A 445 11.50 -41.68 27.72
C ASP A 445 11.63 -41.72 26.19
N CYS A 446 12.84 -42.00 25.72
CA CYS A 446 13.21 -41.92 24.31
C CYS A 446 12.47 -42.97 23.46
N ASP A 447 12.06 -44.10 24.06
CA ASP A 447 11.42 -45.23 23.38
C ASP A 447 9.88 -45.20 23.47
N GLY A 448 9.34 -44.27 24.26
CA GLY A 448 7.92 -43.94 24.38
C GLY A 448 7.11 -45.02 25.08
N ASN A 449 7.74 -45.83 25.93
CA ASN A 449 7.08 -46.96 26.58
C ASN A 449 6.37 -46.60 27.90
N GLY A 450 6.54 -45.37 28.38
CA GLY A 450 5.94 -44.83 29.60
C GLY A 450 6.76 -45.09 30.86
N VAL A 451 8.03 -45.46 30.73
CA VAL A 451 9.03 -45.57 31.80
C VAL A 451 10.21 -44.69 31.41
N LEU A 452 10.79 -43.94 32.35
CA LEU A 452 11.97 -43.13 32.06
C LEU A 452 13.17 -44.02 31.74
N ASP A 453 13.95 -43.65 30.73
CA ASP A 453 15.14 -44.33 30.22
C ASP A 453 16.16 -44.61 31.34
N VAL A 454 16.34 -43.63 32.23
CA VAL A 454 17.22 -43.72 33.42
C VAL A 454 16.79 -44.83 34.40
N CYS A 455 15.56 -45.30 34.26
CA CYS A 455 14.94 -46.36 35.06
C CYS A 455 14.82 -47.68 34.29
N GLU A 456 15.42 -47.75 33.10
CA GLU A 456 15.44 -48.90 32.21
C GLU A 456 16.87 -49.32 31.82
N THR A 457 16.97 -50.30 30.93
CA THR A 457 18.24 -50.70 30.31
C THR A 457 18.01 -50.79 28.82
N LEU A 458 18.41 -49.73 28.12
CA LEU A 458 18.16 -49.55 26.70
C LEU A 458 19.31 -50.10 25.83
N PRO A 459 19.07 -50.34 24.53
CA PRO A 459 20.12 -50.61 23.56
C PRO A 459 21.14 -49.47 23.51
N ASP A 460 22.42 -49.83 23.52
CA ASP A 460 23.58 -48.97 23.38
C ASP A 460 24.58 -49.75 22.50
N CYS A 461 24.53 -49.47 21.20
CA CYS A 461 25.17 -50.25 20.15
C CYS A 461 26.69 -50.04 20.08
N ASP A 462 27.18 -48.87 20.47
CA ASP A 462 28.61 -48.54 20.51
C ASP A 462 29.24 -48.62 21.92
N ALA A 463 28.40 -48.87 22.94
CA ALA A 463 28.75 -49.09 24.33
C ALA A 463 29.42 -47.89 25.00
N ASP A 464 29.06 -46.67 24.59
CA ASP A 464 29.62 -45.43 25.13
C ASP A 464 28.92 -44.97 26.43
N GLY A 465 27.79 -45.61 26.79
CA GLY A 465 27.01 -45.33 27.98
C GLY A 465 25.87 -44.34 27.77
N VAL A 466 25.61 -43.91 26.54
CA VAL A 466 24.40 -43.22 26.08
C VAL A 466 23.60 -44.23 25.26
N SER A 467 22.29 -44.35 25.51
CA SER A 467 21.48 -45.28 24.70
C SER A 467 21.33 -44.78 23.26
N ASP A 468 21.05 -45.69 22.32
CA ASP A 468 20.91 -45.39 20.89
C ASP A 468 19.92 -44.25 20.64
N CYS A 469 18.80 -44.27 21.33
CA CYS A 469 17.74 -43.27 21.24
C CYS A 469 18.13 -41.93 21.93
N GLU A 470 18.86 -41.95 23.06
CA GLU A 470 19.38 -40.75 23.71
C GLU A 470 20.49 -40.11 22.87
N ALA A 471 21.28 -40.92 22.16
CA ALA A 471 22.28 -40.44 21.23
C ALA A 471 21.60 -39.69 20.09
N ILE A 472 20.55 -40.26 19.47
CA ILE A 472 19.78 -39.60 18.40
C ILE A 472 19.11 -38.31 18.91
N ALA A 473 18.44 -38.38 20.07
CA ALA A 473 17.84 -37.20 20.71
C ALA A 473 18.88 -36.13 21.10
N GLY A 474 20.11 -36.55 21.38
CA GLY A 474 21.29 -35.72 21.64
C GLY A 474 21.98 -35.17 20.38
N GLY A 475 21.42 -35.43 19.19
CA GLY A 475 21.92 -34.95 17.91
C GLY A 475 22.85 -35.93 17.19
N ALA A 476 22.92 -37.20 17.61
CA ALA A 476 23.55 -38.22 16.80
C ALA A 476 22.75 -38.42 15.50
N THR A 477 23.49 -38.51 14.42
CA THR A 477 22.97 -38.62 13.07
C THR A 477 22.25 -39.96 12.89
N ASP A 478 20.98 -39.92 12.47
CA ASP A 478 20.13 -41.06 12.09
C ASP A 478 19.42 -40.71 10.78
N CYS A 479 20.18 -40.73 9.68
CA CYS A 479 19.70 -40.23 8.39
C CYS A 479 18.61 -41.13 7.78
N ASP A 480 18.55 -42.43 8.12
CA ASP A 480 17.53 -43.34 7.62
C ASP A 480 16.32 -43.53 8.57
N GLN A 481 16.37 -42.89 9.74
CA GLN A 481 15.32 -42.84 10.76
C GLN A 481 14.90 -44.24 11.24
N ASP A 482 15.84 -45.18 11.28
CA ASP A 482 15.57 -46.54 11.76
C ASP A 482 15.62 -46.67 13.29
N GLY A 483 15.98 -45.59 13.99
CA GLY A 483 16.08 -45.51 15.44
C GLY A 483 17.39 -46.06 15.99
N VAL A 484 18.40 -46.26 15.14
CA VAL A 484 19.77 -46.62 15.51
C VAL A 484 20.73 -45.58 14.93
N PRO A 485 21.61 -44.94 15.72
CA PRO A 485 22.58 -43.98 15.21
C PRO A 485 23.40 -44.53 14.03
N ASP A 486 23.66 -43.69 13.02
CA ASP A 486 24.42 -44.06 11.82
C ASP A 486 25.85 -44.50 12.14
N VAL A 487 26.42 -44.08 13.27
CA VAL A 487 27.72 -44.59 13.77
C VAL A 487 27.70 -46.10 13.99
N CYS A 488 26.52 -46.69 14.20
CA CYS A 488 26.32 -48.12 14.41
C CYS A 488 25.96 -48.90 13.15
N THR A 489 25.37 -48.27 12.13
CA THR A 489 24.84 -48.95 10.92
C THR A 489 25.49 -48.50 9.61
N GLY A 490 26.14 -47.34 9.56
CA GLY A 490 26.79 -46.75 8.40
C GLY A 490 25.78 -46.21 7.38
N GLY A 491 24.96 -45.24 7.80
CA GLY A 491 23.77 -44.70 7.14
C GLY A 491 23.81 -44.50 5.63
N SER A 492 22.66 -44.71 4.97
CA SER A 492 22.40 -44.24 3.61
C SER A 492 21.77 -42.85 3.67
N GLY A 493 22.43 -41.84 3.10
CA GLY A 493 21.97 -40.45 3.11
C GLY A 493 20.61 -40.20 2.44
N ILE A 494 20.02 -39.05 2.74
CA ILE A 494 18.80 -38.51 2.11
C ILE A 494 19.11 -38.25 0.63
N PRO A 495 18.24 -38.64 -0.33
CA PRO A 495 18.48 -38.37 -1.75
C PRO A 495 18.36 -36.88 -2.06
N ASP A 496 19.49 -36.19 -2.15
CA ASP A 496 19.63 -34.88 -2.77
C ASP A 496 20.30 -35.05 -4.14
N THR A 497 19.64 -34.56 -5.18
CA THR A 497 20.14 -34.64 -6.55
C THR A 497 19.78 -33.33 -7.24
N ILE A 498 20.49 -32.96 -8.30
CA ILE A 498 20.15 -31.80 -9.14
C ILE A 498 18.67 -31.76 -9.53
N ALA A 499 18.02 -32.92 -9.73
CA ALA A 499 16.61 -33.03 -10.10
C ALA A 499 15.63 -32.60 -8.99
N ASN A 500 16.06 -32.61 -7.73
CA ASN A 500 15.26 -32.29 -6.55
C ASN A 500 15.78 -31.05 -5.79
N ALA A 501 16.66 -30.26 -6.42
CA ALA A 501 17.29 -29.10 -5.81
C ALA A 501 16.25 -28.10 -5.27
N GLU A 502 16.42 -27.67 -4.02
CA GLU A 502 15.49 -26.73 -3.36
C GLU A 502 15.64 -25.32 -3.94
N ALA A 503 14.54 -24.59 -4.14
CA ALA A 503 14.63 -23.22 -4.66
C ALA A 503 15.13 -22.25 -3.58
N MET A 504 16.07 -21.37 -3.94
CA MET A 504 16.54 -20.28 -3.09
C MET A 504 16.48 -18.91 -3.80
N ASP A 505 16.25 -17.85 -3.03
CA ASP A 505 16.15 -16.48 -3.55
C ASP A 505 17.52 -15.79 -3.62
N ALA A 506 17.70 -14.89 -4.58
CA ALA A 506 18.83 -13.99 -4.62
C ALA A 506 18.75 -12.95 -3.48
N ASN A 507 19.89 -12.58 -2.87
CA ASN A 507 19.95 -11.70 -1.69
C ASN A 507 19.36 -12.31 -0.42
N SER A 508 19.52 -13.63 -0.26
CA SER A 508 19.08 -14.38 0.92
C SER A 508 20.24 -15.11 1.60
N THR A 509 20.02 -15.50 2.87
CA THR A 509 20.91 -16.39 3.62
C THR A 509 20.21 -17.71 3.84
N VAL A 510 20.86 -18.81 3.47
CA VAL A 510 20.37 -20.19 3.65
C VAL A 510 21.31 -20.95 4.58
N THR A 511 20.76 -21.77 5.46
CA THR A 511 21.52 -22.61 6.40
C THR A 511 21.08 -24.06 6.29
N GLY A 512 22.01 -24.99 6.37
CA GLY A 512 21.73 -26.43 6.33
C GLY A 512 22.94 -27.27 6.73
N SER A 513 22.89 -28.58 6.47
CA SER A 513 24.00 -29.50 6.76
C SER A 513 24.19 -30.49 5.61
N THR A 514 25.45 -30.78 5.27
CA THR A 514 25.83 -31.83 4.31
C THR A 514 25.94 -33.22 4.97
N GLU A 515 25.81 -33.33 6.30
CA GLU A 515 26.07 -34.57 7.05
C GLU A 515 25.13 -35.73 6.71
N CYS A 516 23.88 -35.43 6.32
CA CYS A 516 22.90 -36.44 5.86
C CYS A 516 22.67 -36.47 4.35
N ALA A 517 23.46 -35.74 3.56
CA ALA A 517 23.35 -35.83 2.11
C ALA A 517 23.91 -37.18 1.61
N ASN A 518 23.33 -37.71 0.54
CA ASN A 518 23.91 -38.82 -0.22
C ASN A 518 25.22 -38.40 -0.90
N GLU A 519 26.16 -39.33 -0.98
CA GLU A 519 27.35 -39.18 -1.81
C GLU A 519 26.94 -39.31 -3.29
N GLU A 520 27.17 -38.28 -4.09
CA GLU A 520 26.86 -38.24 -5.51
C GLU A 520 28.13 -38.14 -6.38
N ASP A 521 27.94 -38.04 -7.71
CA ASP A 521 29.00 -38.04 -8.72
C ASP A 521 30.21 -37.15 -8.37
N THR A 522 31.42 -37.61 -8.67
CA THR A 522 32.63 -36.79 -8.48
C THR A 522 32.70 -35.69 -9.53
N TRP A 523 32.83 -34.44 -9.09
CA TRP A 523 32.89 -33.28 -9.97
C TRP A 523 34.31 -32.73 -10.09
N ASP A 524 34.76 -32.48 -11.32
CA ASP A 524 36.07 -31.89 -11.60
C ASP A 524 35.90 -30.46 -12.10
N CYS A 525 36.51 -29.50 -11.41
CA CYS A 525 36.51 -28.11 -11.80
C CYS A 525 37.94 -27.55 -11.86
N ALA A 526 38.23 -26.75 -12.88
CA ALA A 526 39.50 -26.05 -13.02
C ALA A 526 39.54 -24.78 -12.14
N ALA A 527 39.43 -24.94 -10.82
CA ALA A 527 39.48 -23.83 -9.87
C ALA A 527 40.84 -23.09 -9.93
N PRO A 528 40.90 -21.76 -9.73
CA PRO A 528 42.15 -21.00 -9.62
C PRO A 528 42.95 -21.32 -8.34
N GLY A 529 43.46 -22.54 -8.19
CA GLY A 529 44.17 -22.96 -6.97
C GLY A 529 44.39 -24.47 -6.85
N GLY A 530 43.54 -25.28 -7.47
CA GLY A 530 43.67 -26.74 -7.49
C GLY A 530 43.30 -27.44 -6.17
N PHE A 531 42.43 -26.84 -5.36
CA PHE A 531 42.01 -27.38 -4.06
C PHE A 531 40.61 -28.01 -4.08
N PHE A 532 39.70 -27.53 -4.95
CA PHE A 532 38.36 -28.11 -5.16
C PHE A 532 38.40 -29.62 -5.41
N THR A 533 37.71 -30.40 -4.59
CA THR A 533 37.66 -31.86 -4.71
C THR A 533 36.42 -32.37 -5.40
N GLY A 534 35.27 -31.70 -5.22
CA GLY A 534 34.00 -32.12 -5.79
C GLY A 534 33.59 -33.53 -5.38
N THR A 535 33.97 -33.95 -4.16
CA THR A 535 33.75 -35.29 -3.60
C THR A 535 33.09 -35.20 -2.24
N GLY A 536 32.17 -36.13 -1.96
CA GLY A 536 31.51 -36.25 -0.66
C GLY A 536 30.00 -36.02 -0.76
N PRO A 537 29.33 -35.95 0.40
CA PRO A 537 27.92 -35.59 0.48
C PRO A 537 27.66 -34.15 0.01
N ASP A 538 26.67 -33.99 -0.87
CA ASP A 538 26.39 -32.73 -1.57
C ASP A 538 24.94 -32.27 -1.40
N VAL A 539 24.75 -30.98 -1.20
CA VAL A 539 23.42 -30.35 -1.19
C VAL A 539 23.23 -29.45 -2.42
N PHE A 540 22.04 -29.51 -3.04
CA PHE A 540 21.72 -28.74 -4.25
C PHE A 540 20.59 -27.73 -4.05
N TYR A 541 20.83 -26.50 -4.52
CA TYR A 541 19.81 -25.45 -4.63
C TYR A 541 19.58 -25.05 -6.09
N SER A 542 18.34 -24.76 -6.45
CA SER A 542 17.97 -24.12 -7.70
C SER A 542 17.84 -22.61 -7.52
N PHE A 543 18.32 -21.86 -8.51
CA PHE A 543 18.48 -20.41 -8.42
C PHE A 543 18.10 -19.76 -9.75
N ASN A 544 17.21 -18.76 -9.74
CA ASN A 544 16.79 -18.03 -10.93
C ASN A 544 17.27 -16.58 -10.88
N LEU A 545 17.98 -16.14 -11.92
CA LEU A 545 18.41 -14.76 -12.10
C LEU A 545 17.55 -14.06 -13.16
N PRO A 546 16.82 -12.99 -12.79
CA PRO A 546 15.92 -12.30 -13.72
C PRO A 546 16.68 -11.43 -14.74
N THR A 547 17.89 -11.00 -14.42
CA THR A 547 18.76 -10.17 -15.27
C THR A 547 20.20 -10.66 -15.20
N ALA A 548 21.05 -10.23 -16.13
CA ALA A 548 22.48 -10.43 -15.99
C ALA A 548 23.02 -9.59 -14.82
N GLY A 549 24.10 -10.04 -14.18
CA GLY A 549 24.67 -9.27 -13.08
C GLY A 549 25.89 -9.86 -12.40
N THR A 550 26.17 -9.36 -11.20
CA THR A 550 27.21 -9.88 -10.31
C THR A 550 26.56 -10.69 -9.19
N LEU A 551 26.88 -11.98 -9.14
CA LEU A 551 26.47 -12.88 -8.07
C LEU A 551 27.66 -13.12 -7.14
N ASN A 552 27.47 -12.89 -5.84
CA ASN A 552 28.39 -13.34 -4.80
C ASN A 552 27.71 -14.40 -3.96
N LEU A 553 28.40 -15.52 -3.75
CA LEU A 553 28.02 -16.60 -2.86
C LEU A 553 29.12 -16.75 -1.82
N VAL A 554 28.79 -16.54 -0.55
CA VAL A 554 29.77 -16.48 0.54
C VAL A 554 29.42 -17.54 1.58
N MET A 555 30.38 -18.40 1.92
CA MET A 555 30.19 -19.47 2.90
C MET A 555 31.08 -19.35 4.14
N CYS A 556 31.71 -18.19 4.35
CA CYS A 556 32.77 -18.00 5.36
C CYS A 556 32.36 -18.24 6.82
N ASP A 557 31.06 -18.31 7.11
CA ASP A 557 30.52 -18.60 8.45
C ASP A 557 30.13 -20.07 8.64
N SER A 558 30.46 -20.96 7.69
CA SER A 558 30.25 -22.41 7.81
C SER A 558 31.26 -23.05 8.78
N ASP A 559 30.90 -24.18 9.39
CA ASP A 559 31.73 -24.82 10.43
C ASP A 559 32.76 -25.85 9.91
N PHE A 560 32.71 -26.14 8.60
CA PHE A 560 33.61 -27.05 7.90
C PHE A 560 34.25 -26.39 6.68
N ASP A 561 35.20 -27.10 6.07
CA ASP A 561 35.94 -26.70 4.88
C ASP A 561 35.07 -26.96 3.64
N THR A 562 34.48 -25.90 3.07
CA THR A 562 33.44 -26.01 2.03
C THR A 562 34.02 -25.94 0.63
N ASP A 563 33.50 -26.75 -0.29
CA ASP A 563 33.69 -26.59 -1.74
C ASP A 563 32.36 -26.21 -2.43
N LEU A 564 32.39 -25.19 -3.29
CA LEU A 564 31.18 -24.56 -3.84
C LEU A 564 31.22 -24.54 -5.37
N SER A 565 30.10 -24.87 -6.02
CA SER A 565 30.01 -24.76 -7.49
C SER A 565 28.63 -24.32 -7.99
N ILE A 566 28.63 -23.68 -9.17
CA ILE A 566 27.44 -23.29 -9.94
C ILE A 566 27.42 -24.14 -11.20
N HIS A 567 26.27 -24.74 -11.50
CA HIS A 567 26.06 -25.68 -12.60
C HIS A 567 24.98 -25.17 -13.57
N ASP A 568 25.11 -25.58 -14.83
CA ASP A 568 24.03 -25.49 -15.83
C ASP A 568 22.91 -26.48 -15.47
N PRO A 569 21.65 -26.05 -15.33
CA PRO A 569 20.55 -26.92 -14.88
C PRO A 569 20.14 -27.97 -15.94
N THR A 570 20.53 -27.78 -17.21
CA THR A 570 20.18 -28.68 -18.32
C THR A 570 21.24 -29.75 -18.54
N THR A 571 22.52 -29.38 -18.45
CA THR A 571 23.62 -30.32 -18.70
C THR A 571 24.24 -30.88 -17.42
N GLY A 572 24.09 -30.19 -16.30
CA GLY A 572 24.75 -30.49 -15.03
C GLY A 572 26.22 -30.05 -14.98
N ASP A 573 26.75 -29.47 -16.05
CA ASP A 573 28.16 -29.08 -16.14
C ASP A 573 28.47 -27.92 -15.17
N ILE A 574 29.64 -27.95 -14.52
CA ILE A 574 30.11 -26.85 -13.69
C ILE A 574 30.49 -25.65 -14.58
N LEU A 575 29.87 -24.50 -14.29
CA LEU A 575 30.18 -23.21 -14.89
C LEU A 575 31.22 -22.45 -14.09
N TYR A 576 31.06 -22.45 -12.77
CA TYR A 576 31.94 -21.77 -11.82
C TYR A 576 32.13 -22.62 -10.58
N CYS A 577 33.31 -22.55 -9.97
CA CYS A 577 33.57 -23.20 -8.69
C CYS A 577 34.56 -22.38 -7.90
N ASP A 578 34.51 -22.55 -6.59
CA ASP A 578 35.48 -21.99 -5.67
C ASP A 578 35.78 -22.99 -4.54
N ASP A 579 36.96 -22.81 -3.96
CA ASP A 579 37.40 -23.47 -2.75
C ASP A 579 38.43 -22.54 -2.07
N ASP A 580 38.46 -22.50 -0.74
CA ASP A 580 39.45 -21.77 0.07
C ASP A 580 39.46 -20.21 0.02
N SER A 581 38.50 -19.55 -0.64
CA SER A 581 38.57 -18.09 -0.84
C SER A 581 38.28 -17.22 0.40
N CYS A 582 37.73 -17.78 1.49
CA CYS A 582 37.54 -17.06 2.75
C CYS A 582 38.85 -16.82 3.55
N GLY A 583 39.93 -17.55 3.21
CA GLY A 583 41.23 -17.44 3.85
C GLY A 583 41.32 -18.07 5.25
N ALA A 584 42.54 -18.21 5.78
CA ALA A 584 42.77 -18.86 7.07
C ALA A 584 42.31 -18.00 8.26
N PRO A 585 41.72 -18.60 9.33
CA PRO A 585 41.64 -20.04 9.59
C PRO A 585 40.43 -20.76 8.99
N GLY A 586 39.62 -20.07 8.18
CA GLY A 586 38.33 -20.54 7.69
C GLY A 586 38.42 -21.63 6.61
N TYR A 587 39.16 -21.41 5.54
CA TYR A 587 39.24 -22.33 4.37
C TYR A 587 37.89 -22.55 3.64
N GLN A 588 36.78 -21.92 4.05
CA GLN A 588 35.52 -21.97 3.30
C GLN A 588 35.59 -21.30 1.93
N SER A 589 34.66 -21.71 1.05
CA SER A 589 34.41 -21.13 -0.26
C SER A 589 33.75 -19.74 -0.23
N SER A 590 34.15 -18.89 -1.16
CA SER A 590 33.51 -17.61 -1.48
C SER A 590 33.68 -17.31 -2.97
N LEU A 591 32.58 -17.37 -3.71
CA LEU A 591 32.56 -17.26 -5.16
C LEU A 591 31.93 -15.93 -5.58
N GLN A 592 32.67 -15.11 -6.33
CA GLN A 592 32.16 -13.93 -7.03
C GLN A 592 32.18 -14.17 -8.53
N VAL A 593 31.00 -14.15 -9.14
CA VAL A 593 30.82 -14.25 -10.60
C VAL A 593 30.38 -12.90 -11.14
N LEU A 594 31.24 -12.29 -11.95
CA LEU A 594 30.96 -11.03 -12.63
C LEU A 594 30.31 -11.32 -13.99
N GLY A 595 29.18 -10.69 -14.28
CA GLY A 595 28.52 -10.81 -15.58
C GLY A 595 27.88 -12.17 -15.82
N ILE A 596 27.31 -12.80 -14.80
CA ILE A 596 26.49 -14.01 -14.98
C ILE A 596 25.19 -13.63 -15.71
N ASP A 597 24.82 -14.38 -16.75
CA ASP A 597 23.64 -14.11 -17.58
C ASP A 597 22.34 -14.35 -16.80
N ALA A 598 21.24 -13.73 -17.25
CA ALA A 598 19.91 -14.06 -16.76
C ALA A 598 19.56 -15.53 -17.09
N GLY A 599 18.97 -16.26 -16.15
CA GLY A 599 18.62 -17.66 -16.36
C GLY A 599 18.54 -18.50 -15.08
N ASP A 600 18.29 -19.79 -15.27
CA ASP A 600 18.26 -20.78 -14.20
C ASP A 600 19.64 -21.39 -13.98
N TYR A 601 20.01 -21.60 -12.72
CA TYR A 601 21.28 -22.19 -12.29
C TYR A 601 21.05 -23.16 -11.14
N ILE A 602 22.02 -24.06 -10.93
CA ILE A 602 22.06 -24.95 -9.77
C ILE A 602 23.30 -24.64 -8.94
N ILE A 603 23.15 -24.44 -7.64
CA ILE A 603 24.24 -24.25 -6.70
C ILE A 603 24.44 -25.58 -5.97
N ARG A 604 25.66 -26.11 -6.00
CA ARG A 604 26.09 -27.28 -5.23
C ARG A 604 26.94 -26.81 -4.05
N ILE A 605 26.60 -27.29 -2.86
CA ILE A 605 27.37 -27.13 -1.63
C ILE A 605 27.93 -28.49 -1.24
N GLY A 606 29.26 -28.60 -1.19
CA GLY A 606 29.97 -29.79 -0.72
C GLY A 606 31.11 -29.40 0.23
N GLY A 607 31.99 -30.34 0.51
CA GLY A 607 33.16 -30.11 1.37
C GLY A 607 34.45 -30.64 0.79
N TRP A 608 35.55 -29.98 1.15
CA TRP A 608 36.88 -30.39 0.74
C TRP A 608 37.22 -31.77 1.28
N ASN A 609 37.57 -32.69 0.38
CA ASN A 609 37.99 -34.06 0.71
C ASN A 609 36.96 -34.79 1.62
N GLU A 610 35.68 -34.76 1.20
CA GLU A 610 34.55 -35.43 1.89
C GLU A 610 34.23 -34.84 3.27
N ALA A 611 34.69 -33.61 3.56
CA ALA A 611 34.28 -32.90 4.76
C ALA A 611 32.76 -32.65 4.75
N VAL A 612 32.12 -32.81 5.90
CA VAL A 612 30.71 -32.51 6.12
C VAL A 612 30.54 -31.65 7.35
N GLY A 613 29.45 -30.90 7.40
CA GLY A 613 29.12 -30.04 8.53
C GLY A 613 27.95 -29.12 8.24
N ASN A 614 27.74 -28.15 9.14
CA ASN A 614 26.71 -27.14 8.96
C ASN A 614 27.26 -25.98 8.12
N TYR A 615 26.49 -25.59 7.10
CA TYR A 615 26.83 -24.46 6.25
C TYR A 615 25.91 -23.27 6.49
N VAL A 616 26.48 -22.09 6.26
CA VAL A 616 25.76 -20.83 6.05
C VAL A 616 26.14 -20.33 4.66
N LEU A 617 25.17 -20.24 3.75
CA LEU A 617 25.35 -19.66 2.42
C LEU A 617 24.67 -18.30 2.37
N GLU A 618 25.46 -17.23 2.29
CA GLU A 618 24.98 -15.88 2.01
C GLU A 618 25.06 -15.62 0.51
N SER A 619 23.93 -15.31 -0.11
CA SER A 619 23.87 -14.88 -1.51
C SER A 619 23.66 -13.37 -1.58
N THR A 620 24.41 -12.69 -2.45
CA THR A 620 24.11 -11.31 -2.85
C THR A 620 24.17 -11.21 -4.36
N PHE A 621 23.16 -10.59 -4.94
CA PHE A 621 23.09 -10.36 -6.38
C PHE A 621 22.87 -8.88 -6.63
N VAL A 622 23.80 -8.30 -7.38
CA VAL A 622 23.69 -6.94 -7.90
C VAL A 622 23.55 -7.09 -9.41
N GLY A 623 22.35 -6.82 -9.94
CA GLY A 623 22.17 -6.73 -11.39
C GLY A 623 23.16 -5.73 -11.97
N ILE A 624 23.93 -6.14 -12.98
CA ILE A 624 24.70 -5.18 -13.78
C ILE A 624 23.69 -4.63 -14.76
N ILE A 625 23.45 -3.32 -14.69
CA ILE A 625 22.78 -2.64 -15.78
C ILE A 625 23.89 -2.41 -16.82
N ASP A 626 24.05 -3.43 -17.68
CA ASP A 626 24.80 -3.44 -18.94
C ASP A 626 23.74 -3.76 -19.99
N CYS A 627 22.92 -2.76 -20.21
CA CYS A 627 21.71 -2.87 -21.00
C CYS A 627 21.97 -3.15 -22.48
N ASN A 628 23.15 -2.80 -22.98
CA ASN A 628 23.57 -3.07 -24.36
C ASN A 628 24.38 -4.38 -24.49
N GLY A 629 24.65 -5.07 -23.37
CA GLY A 629 25.27 -6.38 -23.29
C GLY A 629 26.70 -6.42 -23.82
N ASN A 630 27.43 -5.30 -23.73
CA ASN A 630 28.77 -5.17 -24.32
C ASN A 630 29.90 -5.56 -23.35
N GLY A 631 29.58 -5.86 -22.09
CA GLY A 631 30.51 -6.22 -21.03
C GLY A 631 31.15 -5.02 -20.31
N THR A 632 30.63 -3.81 -20.53
CA THR A 632 30.98 -2.55 -19.86
C THR A 632 29.73 -2.02 -19.18
N ASP A 633 29.83 -1.49 -17.95
CA ASP A 633 28.64 -0.94 -17.30
C ASP A 633 28.20 0.38 -17.94
N ASP A 634 26.91 0.65 -17.83
CA ASP A 634 26.22 1.82 -18.35
C ASP A 634 26.88 3.15 -17.97
N ALA A 635 27.38 3.25 -16.74
CA ALA A 635 28.02 4.46 -16.24
C ALA A 635 29.40 4.70 -16.90
N ASP A 636 30.16 3.64 -17.14
CA ASP A 636 31.43 3.68 -17.86
C ASP A 636 31.23 3.92 -19.36
N ASP A 637 30.11 3.45 -19.95
CA ASP A 637 29.75 3.72 -21.33
C ASP A 637 29.43 5.21 -21.57
N ILE A 638 28.70 5.83 -20.65
CA ILE A 638 28.41 7.27 -20.65
C ILE A 638 29.70 8.08 -20.41
N ALA A 639 30.51 7.68 -19.42
CA ALA A 639 31.71 8.40 -19.03
C ALA A 639 32.79 8.40 -20.15
N ASN A 640 32.85 7.34 -20.93
CA ASN A 640 33.82 7.18 -22.03
C ASN A 640 33.25 7.63 -23.39
N GLY A 641 31.96 7.96 -23.46
CA GLY A 641 31.27 8.44 -24.66
C GLY A 641 31.02 7.36 -25.70
N SER A 642 30.98 6.10 -25.30
CA SER A 642 30.53 4.98 -26.15
C SER A 642 29.01 4.96 -26.32
N SER A 643 28.28 5.46 -25.33
CA SER A 643 26.82 5.62 -25.35
C SER A 643 26.43 7.03 -24.87
N SER A 644 25.29 7.55 -25.33
CA SER A 644 24.79 8.89 -24.93
C SER A 644 23.85 8.77 -23.73
N ASP A 645 23.80 9.78 -22.88
CA ASP A 645 22.80 9.95 -21.81
C ASP A 645 22.30 11.40 -21.91
N VAL A 646 21.39 11.63 -22.84
CA VAL A 646 20.91 12.97 -23.21
C VAL A 646 20.03 13.56 -22.12
N ASN A 647 19.31 12.73 -21.37
CA ASN A 647 18.42 13.17 -20.28
C ASN A 647 19.15 13.31 -18.91
N GLY A 648 20.37 12.79 -18.79
CA GLY A 648 21.25 12.93 -17.64
C GLY A 648 20.81 12.10 -16.43
N ASN A 649 20.04 11.04 -16.65
CA ASN A 649 19.50 10.20 -15.58
C ASN A 649 20.46 9.07 -15.15
N GLY A 650 21.60 8.92 -15.84
CA GLY A 650 22.62 7.91 -15.54
C GLY A 650 22.39 6.55 -16.20
N ILE A 651 21.47 6.45 -17.16
CA ILE A 651 21.21 5.27 -18.00
C ILE A 651 21.47 5.67 -19.47
N PRO A 652 22.21 4.87 -20.26
CA PRO A 652 22.45 5.16 -21.67
C PRO A 652 21.15 5.21 -22.50
N ASP A 653 20.98 6.21 -23.36
CA ASP A 653 19.78 6.39 -24.19
C ASP A 653 19.47 5.17 -25.07
N ASP A 654 20.51 4.47 -25.55
CA ASP A 654 20.38 3.25 -26.37
C ASP A 654 19.80 2.06 -25.60
N CYS A 655 19.74 2.19 -24.28
CA CYS A 655 19.25 1.21 -23.34
C CYS A 655 17.92 1.58 -22.71
N GLU A 656 17.48 2.79 -22.99
CA GLU A 656 16.16 3.23 -22.64
C GLU A 656 15.22 2.85 -23.78
N SER A 657 14.12 2.21 -23.43
CA SER A 657 13.12 1.84 -24.43
C SER A 657 12.36 3.05 -25.00
N CYS A 658 12.76 4.29 -24.68
CA CYS A 658 12.03 5.49 -25.05
C CYS A 658 12.87 6.76 -24.88
N VAL A 659 13.25 7.39 -25.99
CA VAL A 659 14.03 8.63 -26.01
C VAL A 659 13.07 9.83 -26.17
N LEU A 660 13.21 10.89 -25.37
CA LEU A 660 12.61 12.18 -25.73
C LEU A 660 13.28 12.64 -27.02
N PRO A 661 12.56 12.83 -28.14
CA PRO A 661 13.21 13.24 -29.38
C PRO A 661 14.03 14.50 -29.12
N ALA A 662 15.29 14.49 -29.55
CA ALA A 662 16.11 15.68 -29.54
C ALA A 662 15.30 16.81 -30.19
N LEU A 663 15.25 17.98 -29.54
CA LEU A 663 14.51 19.15 -30.01
C LEU A 663 14.89 19.44 -31.47
N SER A 664 14.13 18.89 -32.40
CA SER A 664 14.23 19.19 -33.81
C SER A 664 13.43 20.46 -33.99
N GLU A 665 14.12 21.54 -34.35
CA GLU A 665 13.46 22.82 -34.58
C GLU A 665 12.50 22.63 -35.76
N CYS A 666 11.21 22.94 -35.54
CA CYS A 666 10.25 23.03 -36.64
C CYS A 666 10.77 24.01 -37.69
N ALA A 667 10.55 23.70 -38.97
CA ALA A 667 10.98 24.57 -40.06
C ALA A 667 10.46 26.01 -39.84
N ALA A 668 11.38 26.99 -39.84
CA ALA A 668 11.13 28.34 -39.32
C ALA A 668 10.22 29.24 -40.18
N ASP A 669 9.75 28.76 -41.33
CA ASP A 669 8.99 29.54 -42.33
C ASP A 669 7.56 29.02 -42.58
N GLY A 670 6.98 28.29 -41.61
CA GLY A 670 5.70 27.61 -41.78
C GLY A 670 4.40 28.35 -41.41
N VAL A 671 3.26 27.86 -41.92
CA VAL A 671 1.91 28.22 -41.44
C VAL A 671 1.61 27.45 -40.16
N VAL A 672 1.51 28.17 -39.03
CA VAL A 672 0.98 27.60 -37.78
C VAL A 672 -0.53 27.64 -37.84
N TRP A 673 -1.16 26.46 -37.99
CA TRP A 673 -2.60 26.33 -37.85
C TRP A 673 -2.93 26.24 -36.36
N PRO A 674 -3.56 27.25 -35.75
CA PRO A 674 -3.76 27.28 -34.32
C PRO A 674 -4.70 26.15 -33.89
N GLY A 675 -4.14 25.22 -33.14
CA GLY A 675 -4.85 24.47 -32.11
C GLY A 675 -5.21 25.36 -30.92
N PRO A 676 -5.97 24.85 -29.95
CA PRO A 676 -6.30 25.63 -28.76
C PRO A 676 -5.01 26.07 -28.04
N VAL A 677 -4.84 27.38 -27.88
CA VAL A 677 -3.67 27.97 -27.24
C VAL A 677 -3.95 28.10 -25.74
N GLY A 678 -3.43 27.17 -24.92
CA GLY A 678 -3.65 27.16 -23.47
C GLY A 678 -2.70 26.23 -22.73
N THR A 679 -2.62 26.39 -21.40
CA THR A 679 -1.90 25.46 -20.53
C THR A 679 -2.65 24.13 -20.44
N ALA A 680 -1.93 23.03 -20.54
CA ALA A 680 -2.44 21.68 -20.32
C ALA A 680 -3.01 21.56 -18.89
N THR A 681 -4.30 21.22 -18.75
CA THR A 681 -5.03 21.20 -17.45
C THR A 681 -5.39 19.82 -16.92
N GLY A 682 -5.01 18.75 -17.62
CA GLY A 682 -4.94 17.38 -17.07
C GLY A 682 -6.27 16.66 -16.86
N THR A 683 -7.16 16.64 -17.85
CA THR A 683 -8.35 15.76 -17.84
C THR A 683 -8.40 14.93 -19.14
N GLY A 684 -8.64 13.63 -19.06
CA GLY A 684 -8.70 12.74 -20.22
C GLY A 684 -9.11 11.32 -19.82
N ILE A 685 -9.38 10.46 -20.80
CA ILE A 685 -10.03 9.15 -20.60
C ILE A 685 -9.10 8.05 -21.08
N ALA A 686 -8.91 7.02 -20.27
CA ALA A 686 -8.20 5.79 -20.64
C ALA A 686 -9.03 4.56 -20.34
N CYS A 687 -8.78 3.52 -21.13
CA CYS A 687 -9.37 2.21 -20.94
C CYS A 687 -8.46 1.33 -20.09
N PRO A 688 -9.00 0.42 -19.26
CA PRO A 688 -8.19 -0.46 -18.42
C PRO A 688 -7.40 -1.45 -19.29
N SER A 689 -6.08 -1.46 -19.15
CA SER A 689 -5.11 -2.31 -19.88
C SER A 689 -5.13 -2.12 -21.41
N GLY A 690 -3.99 -2.24 -22.07
CA GLY A 690 -3.87 -2.14 -23.53
C GLY A 690 -3.64 -0.74 -24.11
N THR A 691 -3.61 -0.70 -25.43
CA THR A 691 -3.30 0.48 -26.25
C THR A 691 -4.55 1.32 -26.54
N ASP A 692 -4.46 2.62 -26.24
CA ASP A 692 -5.50 3.61 -26.55
C ASP A 692 -4.99 4.57 -27.62
N THR A 693 -5.76 4.79 -28.68
CA THR A 693 -5.45 5.75 -29.75
C THR A 693 -6.47 6.88 -29.75
N TYR A 694 -6.02 8.10 -29.47
CA TYR A 694 -6.79 9.33 -29.55
C TYR A 694 -6.63 9.97 -30.94
N LEU A 695 -7.73 10.41 -31.53
CA LEU A 695 -7.81 10.82 -32.93
C LEU A 695 -8.52 12.17 -33.04
N ASN A 696 -7.87 13.17 -33.62
CA ASN A 696 -8.50 14.45 -33.95
C ASN A 696 -8.62 14.60 -35.48
N PRO A 697 -9.86 14.72 -36.04
CA PRO A 697 -10.07 14.87 -37.47
C PRO A 697 -9.88 16.31 -37.94
N TYR A 698 -9.31 16.48 -39.13
CA TYR A 698 -9.13 17.78 -39.78
C TYR A 698 -9.44 17.69 -41.28
N SER A 699 -9.89 18.80 -41.87
CA SER A 699 -10.05 18.95 -43.32
C SER A 699 -9.00 19.89 -43.88
N THR A 700 -8.31 19.49 -44.95
CA THR A 700 -7.32 20.37 -45.60
C THR A 700 -7.95 21.69 -46.07
N SER A 701 -9.22 21.68 -46.48
CA SER A 701 -9.94 22.88 -46.93
C SER A 701 -10.13 23.94 -45.86
N ASP A 702 -10.12 23.53 -44.59
CA ASP A 702 -10.28 24.45 -43.47
C ASP A 702 -8.96 25.14 -43.14
N ILE A 703 -7.82 24.49 -43.44
CA ILE A 703 -6.45 24.94 -43.11
C ILE A 703 -5.91 25.91 -44.18
N ALA A 704 -5.79 25.46 -45.43
CA ALA A 704 -5.34 26.29 -46.55
C ALA A 704 -5.78 25.70 -47.90
N ALA A 705 -5.72 26.50 -48.96
CA ALA A 705 -5.98 26.03 -50.32
C ALA A 705 -4.66 25.61 -50.99
N GLY A 706 -4.55 24.36 -51.44
CA GLY A 706 -3.34 23.82 -52.09
C GLY A 706 -2.84 22.53 -51.44
N ASP A 707 -1.69 22.04 -51.89
CA ASP A 707 -1.00 20.91 -51.27
C ASP A 707 -0.44 21.35 -49.90
N LEU A 708 -0.62 20.55 -48.86
CA LEU A 708 -0.16 20.84 -47.51
C LEU A 708 0.98 19.89 -47.14
N THR A 709 2.08 20.43 -46.64
CA THR A 709 3.20 19.63 -46.15
C THR A 709 3.46 19.95 -44.68
N MET A 710 3.23 18.98 -43.79
CA MET A 710 3.30 19.18 -42.34
C MET A 710 4.72 18.95 -41.81
N SER A 711 5.28 19.93 -41.10
CA SER A 711 6.60 19.82 -40.46
C SER A 711 6.52 19.29 -39.04
N CYS A 712 5.53 19.74 -38.27
CA CYS A 712 5.41 19.41 -36.86
C CYS A 712 3.96 19.36 -36.37
N VAL A 713 3.76 18.59 -35.30
CA VAL A 713 2.56 18.66 -34.45
C VAL A 713 2.97 18.94 -33.02
N GLU A 714 2.21 19.78 -32.35
CA GLU A 714 2.30 20.00 -30.91
C GLU A 714 1.03 19.43 -30.25
N VAL A 715 1.19 18.51 -29.31
CA VAL A 715 0.08 17.81 -28.63
C VAL A 715 0.18 17.95 -27.12
N GLY A 716 -0.98 18.08 -26.45
CA GLY A 716 -1.08 18.05 -25.00
C GLY A 716 -1.13 16.62 -24.45
N ILE A 717 -0.23 16.27 -23.52
CA ILE A 717 -0.16 14.94 -22.91
C ILE A 717 -0.11 15.01 -21.39
N GLY A 718 -0.62 13.96 -20.73
CA GLY A 718 -0.55 13.79 -19.28
C GLY A 718 -0.17 12.36 -18.92
N ASN A 719 0.53 12.16 -17.82
CA ASN A 719 0.75 10.85 -17.24
C ASN A 719 0.32 10.88 -15.77
N GLY A 720 -0.78 10.21 -15.46
CA GLY A 720 -1.30 10.04 -14.10
C GLY A 720 -0.90 8.73 -13.43
N ASP A 721 -0.10 7.89 -14.09
CA ASP A 721 0.38 6.61 -13.55
C ASP A 721 1.66 6.79 -12.72
N THR A 722 2.01 5.75 -11.96
CA THR A 722 3.20 5.57 -11.13
C THR A 722 4.48 5.28 -11.92
N GLY A 723 4.37 4.91 -13.21
CA GLY A 723 5.48 4.66 -14.13
C GLY A 723 5.53 5.61 -15.33
N SER A 724 6.65 5.64 -16.05
CA SER A 724 6.76 6.39 -17.31
C SER A 724 5.90 5.74 -18.39
N LEU A 725 5.17 6.56 -19.16
CA LEU A 725 4.27 6.10 -20.22
C LEU A 725 4.83 6.40 -21.59
N ARG A 726 4.68 5.43 -22.48
CA ARG A 726 5.04 5.54 -23.89
C ARG A 726 3.90 6.12 -24.69
N TYR A 727 4.22 7.15 -25.47
CA TYR A 727 3.33 7.81 -26.40
C TYR A 727 3.91 7.77 -27.81
N THR A 728 3.03 7.69 -28.79
CA THR A 728 3.38 7.83 -30.20
C THR A 728 2.46 8.79 -30.92
N VAL A 729 3.01 9.57 -31.85
CA VAL A 729 2.28 10.50 -32.71
C VAL A 729 2.42 10.06 -34.16
N SER A 730 1.29 10.02 -34.88
CA SER A 730 1.27 9.75 -36.32
C SER A 730 0.16 10.51 -37.02
N ILE A 731 0.32 10.73 -38.32
CA ILE A 731 -0.69 11.32 -39.20
C ILE A 731 -1.31 10.21 -40.02
N LEU A 732 -2.64 10.14 -40.03
CA LEU A 732 -3.40 9.11 -40.74
C LEU A 732 -4.32 9.75 -41.79
N ALA A 733 -4.55 9.06 -42.90
CA ALA A 733 -5.60 9.40 -43.86
C ALA A 733 -6.99 9.12 -43.27
N GLU A 734 -8.06 9.59 -43.93
CA GLU A 734 -9.45 9.37 -43.50
C GLU A 734 -9.78 7.88 -43.23
N ASP A 735 -9.17 6.96 -43.96
CA ASP A 735 -9.35 5.50 -43.82
C ASP A 735 -8.42 4.85 -42.77
N LEU A 736 -7.75 5.66 -41.95
CA LEU A 736 -6.77 5.28 -40.93
C LEU A 736 -5.47 4.66 -41.46
N SER A 737 -5.20 4.74 -42.77
CA SER A 737 -3.89 4.38 -43.31
C SER A 737 -2.83 5.44 -42.93
N PRO A 738 -1.60 5.03 -42.55
CA PRO A 738 -0.59 5.98 -42.11
C PRO A 738 -0.06 6.82 -43.28
N LEU A 739 0.01 8.14 -43.07
CA LEU A 739 0.62 9.13 -43.97
C LEU A 739 2.02 9.53 -43.51
N SER A 740 2.32 9.40 -42.21
CA SER A 740 3.64 9.66 -41.62
C SER A 740 4.26 8.40 -41.04
N GLU A 741 5.57 8.46 -40.76
CA GLU A 741 6.16 7.58 -39.77
C GLU A 741 5.63 7.90 -38.37
N THR A 742 5.73 6.93 -37.47
CA THR A 742 5.34 7.09 -36.07
C THR A 742 6.50 7.66 -35.28
N VAL A 743 6.27 8.76 -34.56
CA VAL A 743 7.27 9.34 -33.67
C VAL A 743 6.94 8.99 -32.24
N GLU A 744 7.90 8.45 -31.51
CA GLU A 744 7.74 7.92 -30.16
C GLU A 744 8.42 8.84 -29.13
N PHE A 745 7.82 8.97 -27.94
CA PHE A 745 8.37 9.70 -26.80
C PHE A 745 7.73 9.21 -25.49
N CYS A 746 8.32 9.59 -24.36
CA CYS A 746 7.81 9.21 -23.04
C CYS A 746 7.47 10.40 -22.17
N GLN A 747 6.55 10.15 -21.23
CA GLN A 747 6.10 11.12 -20.23
C GLN A 747 6.27 10.51 -18.85
N GLU A 748 6.97 11.19 -17.94
CA GLU A 748 7.19 10.73 -16.57
C GLU A 748 5.90 10.72 -15.73
N SER A 749 5.88 9.88 -14.70
CA SER A 749 4.79 9.79 -13.71
C SER A 749 4.43 11.17 -13.14
N GLY A 750 3.14 11.51 -13.17
CA GLY A 750 2.60 12.77 -12.63
C GLY A 750 2.84 14.01 -13.50
N ALA A 751 3.45 13.88 -14.68
CA ALA A 751 3.77 15.01 -15.54
C ALA A 751 2.61 15.35 -16.50
N ILE A 752 2.29 16.65 -16.60
CA ILE A 752 1.41 17.23 -17.62
C ILE A 752 2.26 18.19 -18.45
N SER A 753 2.33 17.99 -19.76
CA SER A 753 3.17 18.79 -20.66
C SER A 753 2.54 18.94 -22.03
N THR A 754 3.09 19.86 -22.82
CA THR A 754 2.84 19.94 -24.24
C THR A 754 4.10 19.47 -24.95
N VAL A 755 3.97 18.50 -25.86
CA VAL A 755 5.10 17.93 -26.61
C VAL A 755 5.01 18.32 -28.07
N GLN A 756 6.10 18.89 -28.56
CA GLN A 756 6.29 19.19 -29.97
C GLN A 756 7.02 18.01 -30.63
N VAL A 757 6.40 17.47 -31.68
CA VAL A 757 6.88 16.37 -32.49
C VAL A 757 7.16 16.90 -33.89
N ALA A 758 8.44 16.95 -34.27
CA ALA A 758 8.82 17.23 -35.65
C ALA A 758 8.98 15.93 -36.42
N PHE A 759 8.58 15.93 -37.68
CA PHE A 759 8.80 14.80 -38.58
C PHE A 759 10.14 14.98 -39.30
N ALA A 760 10.94 13.91 -39.36
CA ALA A 760 12.25 13.93 -40.00
C ALA A 760 12.16 14.32 -41.50
N GLU A 761 11.08 13.89 -42.17
CA GLU A 761 10.69 14.34 -43.49
C GLU A 761 9.28 14.96 -43.40
N PRO A 762 9.06 16.18 -43.92
CA PRO A 762 7.75 16.81 -43.89
C PRO A 762 6.66 15.95 -44.56
N VAL A 763 5.52 15.80 -43.88
CA VAL A 763 4.45 14.87 -44.26
C VAL A 763 3.51 15.52 -45.28
N VAL A 764 3.44 14.96 -46.49
CA VAL A 764 2.51 15.43 -47.53
C VAL A 764 1.08 14.98 -47.20
N ILE A 765 0.16 15.93 -47.05
CA ILE A 765 -1.24 15.69 -46.71
C ILE A 765 -2.11 15.75 -47.98
N PRO A 766 -2.75 14.64 -48.39
CA PRO A 766 -3.66 14.63 -49.54
C PRO A 766 -4.87 15.54 -49.36
N GLU A 767 -5.45 16.04 -50.46
CA GLU A 767 -6.73 16.77 -50.41
C GLU A 767 -7.82 15.90 -49.77
N GLY A 768 -8.45 16.41 -48.69
CA GLY A 768 -9.53 15.72 -48.00
C GLY A 768 -9.42 15.77 -46.47
N ASN A 769 -9.97 14.75 -45.81
CA ASN A 769 -9.91 14.61 -44.37
C ASN A 769 -8.69 13.78 -43.94
N PHE A 770 -8.10 14.13 -42.81
CA PHE A 770 -7.01 13.38 -42.18
C PHE A 770 -7.15 13.41 -40.66
N TRP A 771 -6.38 12.57 -39.97
CA TRP A 771 -6.35 12.47 -38.51
C TRP A 771 -4.96 12.73 -37.98
N VAL A 772 -4.89 13.44 -36.86
CA VAL A 772 -3.73 13.40 -35.96
C VAL A 772 -4.01 12.34 -34.90
N ALA A 773 -3.16 11.32 -34.82
CA ALA A 773 -3.31 10.20 -33.91
C ALA A 773 -2.24 10.24 -32.82
N VAL A 774 -2.67 10.20 -31.56
CA VAL A 774 -1.81 10.03 -30.39
C VAL A 774 -2.14 8.68 -29.77
N THR A 775 -1.19 7.76 -29.77
CA THR A 775 -1.38 6.41 -29.21
C THR A 775 -0.53 6.24 -27.97
N ARG A 776 -1.10 5.63 -26.92
CA ARG A 776 -0.42 5.32 -25.67
C ARG A 776 -0.31 3.81 -25.49
N ASP A 777 0.86 3.33 -25.05
CA ASP A 777 1.10 1.94 -24.66
C ASP A 777 1.34 1.81 -23.12
N GLU A 778 0.59 0.88 -22.50
CA GLU A 778 0.69 0.28 -21.13
C GLU A 778 1.19 1.11 -19.92
N PRO A 779 0.39 1.09 -18.83
CA PRO A 779 0.85 0.66 -17.51
C PRO A 779 -0.10 -0.36 -16.82
N ALA A 780 0.41 -1.03 -15.77
CA ALA A 780 -0.26 -2.13 -15.06
C ALA A 780 -1.43 -1.72 -14.13
N ALA A 781 -1.58 -0.45 -13.76
CA ALA A 781 -2.65 0.00 -12.86
C ALA A 781 -2.81 1.54 -12.84
N GLY A 782 -3.52 2.14 -13.80
CA GLY A 782 -3.85 3.57 -13.69
C GLY A 782 -4.49 4.20 -14.92
N PHE A 783 -5.33 5.22 -14.68
CA PHE A 783 -6.04 6.01 -15.69
C PHE A 783 -5.10 7.07 -16.28
N ALA A 784 -4.54 6.85 -17.47
CA ALA A 784 -3.76 7.88 -18.16
C ALA A 784 -4.66 8.84 -18.97
N SER A 785 -4.42 10.14 -18.91
CA SER A 785 -5.15 11.17 -19.66
C SER A 785 -4.24 11.88 -20.65
N PHE A 786 -4.71 12.16 -21.88
CA PHE A 786 -4.13 13.23 -22.68
C PHE A 786 -4.44 14.58 -22.01
N ALA A 787 -3.67 15.62 -22.29
CA ALA A 787 -3.96 16.92 -21.70
C ALA A 787 -5.02 17.67 -22.51
N THR A 788 -6.14 17.97 -21.87
CA THR A 788 -7.07 19.01 -22.31
C THR A 788 -6.45 20.40 -22.16
N THR A 789 -6.93 21.33 -22.97
CA THR A 789 -6.51 22.73 -22.92
C THR A 789 -7.70 23.63 -22.63
N ASP A 790 -7.51 24.72 -21.88
CA ASP A 790 -8.57 25.70 -21.58
C ASP A 790 -9.00 26.58 -22.78
N ALA A 791 -8.45 26.33 -23.97
CA ALA A 791 -8.75 27.08 -25.19
C ALA A 791 -9.75 26.33 -26.10
N PRO A 792 -10.50 27.05 -26.96
CA PRO A 792 -11.50 26.44 -27.83
C PRO A 792 -10.84 25.47 -28.80
N VAL A 793 -11.20 24.19 -28.71
CA VAL A 793 -10.80 23.18 -29.70
C VAL A 793 -11.57 23.34 -31.00
N VAL A 794 -10.89 23.13 -32.12
CA VAL A 794 -11.48 23.21 -33.47
C VAL A 794 -11.92 21.85 -34.00
N SER A 795 -11.58 20.77 -33.29
CA SER A 795 -11.79 19.39 -33.68
C SER A 795 -12.05 18.54 -32.44
N GLU A 796 -13.10 17.74 -32.48
CA GLU A 796 -13.53 16.85 -31.40
C GLU A 796 -12.64 15.61 -31.31
N THR A 797 -12.19 15.25 -30.12
CA THR A 797 -11.36 14.06 -29.92
C THR A 797 -12.20 12.79 -30.00
N HIS A 798 -11.69 11.82 -30.76
CA HIS A 798 -12.23 10.48 -30.90
C HIS A 798 -11.27 9.47 -30.28
N ILE A 799 -11.77 8.28 -29.90
CA ILE A 799 -10.96 7.21 -29.34
C ILE A 799 -11.18 5.88 -30.06
N ILE A 800 -10.10 5.13 -30.24
CA ILE A 800 -10.10 3.70 -30.52
C ILE A 800 -9.42 3.00 -29.34
N SER A 801 -10.09 2.01 -28.77
CA SER A 801 -9.53 1.18 -27.71
C SER A 801 -10.16 -0.21 -27.76
N ALA A 802 -9.32 -1.22 -27.98
CA ALA A 802 -9.79 -2.61 -28.04
C ALA A 802 -10.34 -3.08 -26.69
N THR A 803 -9.76 -2.62 -25.58
CA THR A 803 -10.12 -3.04 -24.21
C THR A 803 -11.41 -2.40 -23.71
N CYS A 804 -11.76 -1.21 -24.21
CA CYS A 804 -13.11 -0.66 -24.04
C CYS A 804 -14.14 -1.16 -25.09
N GLY A 805 -13.75 -2.04 -26.01
CA GLY A 805 -14.64 -2.49 -27.10
C GLY A 805 -14.93 -1.42 -28.17
N LEU A 806 -14.15 -0.32 -28.18
CA LEU A 806 -14.25 0.79 -29.12
C LEU A 806 -13.34 0.51 -30.32
N THR A 807 -13.80 -0.36 -31.22
CA THR A 807 -13.00 -0.84 -32.38
C THR A 807 -13.07 0.04 -33.62
N THR A 808 -13.81 1.14 -33.55
CA THR A 808 -13.92 2.19 -34.59
C THR A 808 -13.89 3.55 -33.91
N PRO A 809 -13.37 4.62 -34.56
CA PRO A 809 -13.33 5.95 -33.96
C PRO A 809 -14.71 6.37 -33.43
N GLY A 810 -14.83 6.54 -32.12
CA GLY A 810 -16.02 7.05 -31.45
C GLY A 810 -15.71 8.39 -30.80
N SER A 811 -16.62 9.36 -30.92
CA SER A 811 -16.47 10.67 -30.29
C SER A 811 -16.54 10.56 -28.76
N LEU A 812 -15.79 11.40 -28.05
CA LEU A 812 -15.82 11.43 -26.59
C LEU A 812 -17.16 11.96 -26.04
N ASP A 813 -17.80 12.91 -26.73
CA ASP A 813 -19.15 13.38 -26.41
C ASP A 813 -20.16 12.22 -26.44
N ASP A 814 -20.11 11.37 -27.48
CA ASP A 814 -21.02 10.25 -27.69
C ASP A 814 -20.88 9.15 -26.61
N ILE A 815 -19.72 9.05 -25.96
CA ILE A 815 -19.46 8.10 -24.87
C ILE A 815 -19.52 8.73 -23.47
N GLY A 816 -20.06 9.95 -23.36
CA GLY A 816 -20.44 10.56 -22.09
C GLY A 816 -19.46 11.58 -21.52
N PHE A 817 -18.51 12.07 -22.31
CA PHE A 817 -17.52 13.05 -21.88
C PHE A 817 -17.58 14.33 -22.73
N PRO A 818 -18.69 15.09 -22.66
CA PRO A 818 -18.91 16.24 -23.51
C PRO A 818 -17.89 17.36 -23.24
N GLY A 819 -17.23 17.84 -24.30
CA GLY A 819 -16.30 18.98 -24.25
C GLY A 819 -14.93 18.68 -23.66
N VAL A 820 -14.54 17.39 -23.60
CA VAL A 820 -13.20 16.93 -23.23
C VAL A 820 -12.41 16.66 -24.50
N ASP A 821 -11.57 17.62 -24.91
CA ASP A 821 -10.86 17.54 -26.19
C ASP A 821 -9.35 17.81 -26.05
N MET A 822 -8.55 17.05 -26.80
CA MET A 822 -7.10 17.14 -26.82
C MET A 822 -6.63 18.40 -27.54
N GLY A 823 -5.66 19.10 -26.95
CA GLY A 823 -5.01 20.23 -27.61
C GLY A 823 -4.02 19.77 -28.67
N VAL A 824 -4.23 20.19 -29.92
CA VAL A 824 -3.36 19.85 -31.06
C VAL A 824 -3.13 21.08 -31.94
N ALA A 825 -1.87 21.50 -32.09
CA ALA A 825 -1.46 22.54 -33.03
C ALA A 825 -0.55 21.95 -34.12
N MET A 826 -0.64 22.47 -35.35
CA MET A 826 0.10 21.94 -36.50
C MET A 826 0.89 23.04 -37.17
N THR A 827 2.13 22.71 -37.57
CA THR A 827 2.99 23.61 -38.35
C THR A 827 3.21 22.99 -39.73
N PHE A 828 2.83 23.72 -40.78
CA PHE A 828 3.01 23.33 -42.17
C PHE A 828 4.15 24.12 -42.81
N VAL A 829 4.97 23.50 -43.63
CA VAL A 829 5.93 24.20 -44.48
C VAL A 829 5.16 24.82 -45.64
N ASP A 830 5.49 26.07 -45.99
CA ASP A 830 5.00 26.65 -47.24
C ASP A 830 5.68 25.92 -48.41
N SER A 831 4.92 25.11 -49.15
CA SER A 831 5.43 24.39 -50.31
C SER A 831 5.73 25.30 -51.51
N ASP A 832 5.52 26.61 -51.38
CA ASP A 832 5.82 27.61 -52.42
C ASP A 832 7.15 28.38 -52.21
N GLU A 833 8.02 28.01 -51.25
CA GLU A 833 9.36 28.61 -51.13
C GLU A 833 10.33 28.00 -52.17
N PRO A 834 10.80 28.76 -53.18
CA PRO A 834 11.68 28.22 -54.20
C PRO A 834 13.05 27.94 -53.62
N CYS A 835 13.41 26.66 -53.51
CA CYS A 835 14.78 26.23 -53.25
C CYS A 835 15.76 27.04 -54.11
N THR A 836 16.57 27.90 -53.48
CA THR A 836 17.40 28.86 -54.22
C THR A 836 18.48 28.16 -55.06
N GLY A 837 18.75 26.88 -54.77
CA GLY A 837 19.66 26.01 -55.51
C GLY A 837 19.02 25.12 -56.59
N ASP A 838 17.69 25.01 -56.66
CA ASP A 838 16.98 24.25 -57.70
C ASP A 838 16.70 25.19 -58.88
N LEU A 839 17.66 25.24 -59.79
CA LEU A 839 17.69 26.19 -60.89
C LEU A 839 16.85 25.71 -62.08
N ASP A 840 16.58 24.41 -62.20
CA ASP A 840 15.73 23.85 -63.26
C ASP A 840 14.29 23.54 -62.82
N GLY A 841 13.99 23.64 -61.52
CA GLY A 841 12.67 23.52 -60.94
C GLY A 841 12.15 22.08 -60.92
N ASP A 842 13.06 21.10 -60.88
CA ASP A 842 12.71 19.67 -60.87
C ASP A 842 12.43 19.11 -59.48
N GLY A 843 12.53 19.95 -58.45
CA GLY A 843 12.32 19.58 -57.05
C GLY A 843 13.56 18.92 -56.43
N THR A 844 14.73 18.99 -57.06
CA THR A 844 15.98 18.50 -56.45
C THR A 844 17.15 19.40 -56.78
N VAL A 845 17.97 19.75 -55.79
CA VAL A 845 19.26 20.42 -56.02
C VAL A 845 20.31 19.35 -56.32
N GLY A 846 20.62 19.19 -57.61
CA GLY A 846 21.42 18.07 -58.07
C GLY A 846 22.46 18.41 -59.12
N PHE A 847 22.89 17.36 -59.83
CA PHE A 847 23.89 17.51 -60.87
C PHE A 847 23.38 18.31 -62.08
N SER A 848 22.06 18.35 -62.28
CA SER A 848 21.41 19.14 -63.34
C SER A 848 21.57 20.64 -63.07
N ASP A 849 21.37 21.09 -61.83
CA ASP A 849 21.54 22.49 -61.40
C ASP A 849 23.01 22.90 -61.39
N LEU A 850 23.88 21.99 -60.94
CA LEU A 850 25.33 22.19 -61.04
C LEU A 850 25.77 22.38 -62.51
N GLN A 851 25.15 21.67 -63.45
CA GLN A 851 25.42 21.89 -64.87
C GLN A 851 24.98 23.28 -65.33
N LEU A 852 23.87 23.82 -64.81
CA LEU A 852 23.43 25.17 -65.13
C LEU A 852 24.46 26.21 -64.70
N ILE A 853 24.98 26.14 -63.47
CA ILE A 853 26.06 27.02 -63.00
C ILE A 853 27.33 26.89 -63.86
N LEU A 854 27.78 25.66 -64.11
CA LEU A 854 29.00 25.43 -64.89
C LEU A 854 28.86 25.87 -66.35
N SER A 855 27.65 25.81 -66.90
CA SER A 855 27.37 26.23 -68.27
C SER A 855 27.22 27.75 -68.42
N ALA A 856 26.81 28.44 -67.35
CA ALA A 856 26.56 29.89 -67.32
C ALA A 856 27.72 30.69 -66.71
N TRP A 857 28.80 30.04 -66.27
CA TRP A 857 29.95 30.66 -65.58
C TRP A 857 30.45 31.95 -66.24
N ASN A 858 30.41 33.08 -65.52
CA ASN A 858 30.78 34.42 -66.00
C ASN A 858 30.03 34.93 -67.25
N THR A 859 28.87 34.36 -67.61
CA THR A 859 28.24 34.65 -68.92
C THR A 859 26.73 34.92 -68.92
N SER A 860 25.99 34.64 -67.84
CA SER A 860 24.56 35.03 -67.70
C SER A 860 24.00 34.78 -66.30
N ASP A 861 22.89 35.41 -65.94
CA ASP A 861 22.13 35.23 -64.69
C ASP A 861 21.45 33.84 -64.55
N GLY A 862 21.50 32.99 -65.58
CA GLY A 862 20.83 31.68 -65.58
C GLY A 862 21.43 30.63 -64.64
N GLY A 863 22.57 30.91 -64.00
CA GLY A 863 23.16 30.11 -62.93
C GLY A 863 23.42 30.93 -61.65
N ASP A 864 22.80 32.10 -61.54
CA ASP A 864 22.93 33.02 -60.40
C ASP A 864 22.02 32.56 -59.25
N ALA A 865 22.51 31.59 -58.48
CA ALA A 865 21.77 30.95 -57.40
C ALA A 865 21.71 31.82 -56.14
N ASN A 866 22.55 32.85 -56.00
CA ASN A 866 22.50 33.76 -54.85
C ASN A 866 21.84 35.12 -55.17
N GLY A 867 21.49 35.37 -56.44
CA GLY A 867 20.81 36.57 -56.91
C GLY A 867 21.67 37.83 -56.95
N ASP A 868 23.01 37.69 -56.97
CA ASP A 868 23.95 38.81 -56.97
C ASP A 868 24.24 39.40 -58.37
N GLY A 869 23.71 38.75 -59.41
CA GLY A 869 23.83 39.15 -60.81
C GLY A 869 25.05 38.58 -61.53
N GLU A 870 25.87 37.73 -60.89
CA GLU A 870 27.05 37.12 -61.49
C GLU A 870 27.15 35.61 -61.18
N THR A 871 26.99 34.71 -62.16
CA THR A 871 27.26 33.28 -61.95
C THR A 871 28.76 33.00 -61.74
N ASN A 872 29.14 32.75 -60.49
CA ASN A 872 30.51 32.57 -60.03
C ASN A 872 30.62 31.48 -58.94
N PHE A 873 31.75 31.48 -58.21
CA PHE A 873 32.01 30.47 -57.18
C PHE A 873 31.05 30.56 -55.99
N SER A 874 30.48 31.73 -55.73
CA SER A 874 29.51 31.93 -54.65
C SER A 874 28.20 31.18 -54.93
N ASP A 875 27.75 31.15 -56.18
CA ASP A 875 26.57 30.37 -56.61
C ASP A 875 26.81 28.87 -56.52
N LEU A 876 28.04 28.44 -56.86
CA LEU A 876 28.44 27.05 -56.67
C LEU A 876 28.38 26.63 -55.20
N GLN A 877 28.69 27.54 -54.27
CA GLN A 877 28.56 27.26 -52.85
C GLN A 877 27.10 27.06 -52.45
N VAL A 878 26.16 27.83 -53.01
CA VAL A 878 24.71 27.66 -52.75
C VAL A 878 24.25 26.26 -53.15
N ILE A 879 24.55 25.82 -54.38
CA ILE A 879 24.17 24.47 -54.85
C ILE A 879 24.84 23.36 -54.04
N LEU A 880 26.14 23.47 -53.76
CA LEU A 880 26.85 22.44 -52.99
C LEU A 880 26.40 22.39 -51.54
N SER A 881 25.93 23.50 -50.97
CA SER A 881 25.38 23.53 -49.61
C SER A 881 23.94 23.02 -49.52
N ALA A 882 23.19 23.05 -50.63
CA ALA A 882 21.78 22.67 -50.68
C ALA A 882 21.54 21.32 -51.38
N TRP A 883 22.59 20.52 -51.61
CA TRP A 883 22.53 19.29 -52.42
C TRP A 883 21.57 18.23 -51.85
N GLY A 884 20.49 17.91 -52.55
CA GLY A 884 19.44 17.03 -52.04
C GLY A 884 18.06 17.30 -52.65
N GLY A 885 17.02 16.72 -52.06
CA GLY A 885 15.63 16.97 -52.46
C GLY A 885 15.10 18.31 -51.94
N CYS A 886 14.18 18.87 -52.72
CA CYS A 886 13.20 19.88 -52.37
C CYS A 886 11.81 19.20 -52.36
#